data_AF-A3UCL0-F1
#
_entry.id   AF-A3UCL0-F1
#
_cell.length_a   1.000
_cell.length_b   1.000
_cell.length_c   1.000
_cell.angle_alpha   90.00
_cell.angle_beta   90.00
_cell.angle_gamma   90.00
#
_symmetry.space_group_name_H-M   'P 1'
#
loop_
_entity.id
_entity.type
_entity.pdbx_description
1 polymer ?
#
loop_
_entity_poly.entity_id
_entity_poly.type
_entity_poly.pdbx_seq_one_letter_code
_entity_poly.pdbx_strand_id
1 'polypeptide(L)'
;MRPSEDYFIDLDRTFRELGDVDDDQSEYLALLGRSNYKKWSDLLTHRRVIILSEAGSGKTEEIRNAAKRLISEGKSAFFLRLEHLTDAIDEIAFEEGSLTDFEAWLAADHEAWLFLDSVDEARLRDPGDFEKAIKRIGRKVASTRQRLHVVITGRASAWRPNTDRALCAKEIPFAPIQTAPDDGASGTGKAQESKPQADANSSFLVVALNDLNRSQVEAFLQARGISDTREFLEAVERADAWSFTSRPQDLEELVGFWSQHKKIGSRLEIIEASVDRRLAERDPTRDEARPIQLVRLKEAACRLAGASVLTAEPNIQVPDGVSSEAGLSARDLLPDWNATDIAALLARPVFDEAIYGTVRFHHRSVREYLAAVWFRDLLAKPTSRQTIEQLFFRTQYGLEVVVPRLRLVLPWLAIFDQRIRDRVERIEPEVLFEGGDPSQLAPEARRRLLRSVCERLAENKSNHSVTDYAAVQRFAADDVTDDIKQLIKQYKNDPKVLSFLVRMIWQGELGSAASEAIAIASNPASEKHLRIAAFRAVEAVASPEDLSTIRTAFAAENAPLKRDWLSQLLFRAPATKHSIAWLDQCLRKVADANPHRADELDDAVTGFVDRLAIDDLPTMLTCLAALLEKEPLIDRYGCEVSEQYAWLIEPTAAGLSRLVDSQHASVLAQPLLGLFRKSQRAGCMKPVVCAT
;
A
#
# COMPACT_ATOMS: atom_id res chain seq x y z
N MET A 1 27.20 -5.89 15.28
CA MET A 1 27.72 -5.91 13.89
C MET A 1 26.73 -5.13 13.05
N ARG A 2 27.14 -3.99 12.47
CA ARG A 2 26.31 -3.37 11.41
C ARG A 2 26.38 -4.32 10.21
N PRO A 3 25.26 -4.75 9.62
CA PRO A 3 25.32 -5.47 8.35
C PRO A 3 26.04 -4.57 7.33
N SER A 4 26.95 -5.16 6.55
CA SER A 4 27.61 -4.49 5.43
C SER A 4 26.57 -3.91 4.48
N GLU A 5 26.84 -2.74 3.90
CA GLU A 5 25.89 -1.94 3.10
C GLU A 5 25.36 -2.65 1.83
N ASP A 6 25.91 -3.82 1.46
CA ASP A 6 25.68 -4.52 0.18
C ASP A 6 25.00 -5.91 0.28
N TYR A 7 24.26 -6.23 1.34
CA TYR A 7 23.50 -7.50 1.38
C TYR A 7 22.10 -7.34 0.74
N PHE A 8 21.75 -8.23 -0.20
CA PHE A 8 20.43 -8.28 -0.81
C PHE A 8 19.35 -8.63 0.21
N ILE A 9 18.34 -7.78 0.34
CA ILE A 9 17.19 -8.01 1.23
C ILE A 9 16.09 -8.71 0.43
N ASP A 10 15.86 -9.99 0.69
CA ASP A 10 14.76 -10.72 0.06
C ASP A 10 13.42 -10.29 0.65
N LEU A 11 12.63 -9.57 -0.16
CA LEU A 11 11.32 -9.05 0.20
C LEU A 11 10.17 -9.90 -0.37
N ASP A 12 10.45 -11.07 -0.96
CA ASP A 12 9.43 -11.92 -1.62
C ASP A 12 8.57 -11.09 -2.59
N ARG A 13 9.25 -10.41 -3.53
CA ARG A 13 8.60 -9.45 -4.44
C ARG A 13 7.52 -10.11 -5.29
N THR A 14 6.50 -9.31 -5.58
CA THR A 14 5.32 -9.75 -6.34
C THR A 14 5.23 -9.01 -7.68
N PHE A 15 4.56 -9.65 -8.62
CA PHE A 15 4.40 -9.18 -9.98
C PHE A 15 2.93 -9.20 -10.38
N ARG A 16 2.54 -8.22 -11.22
CA ARG A 16 1.21 -8.18 -11.84
C ARG A 16 1.33 -8.30 -13.35
N GLU A 17 0.42 -9.01 -13.97
CA GLU A 17 0.36 -9.12 -15.44
C GLU A 17 -0.17 -7.81 -16.03
N LEU A 18 0.50 -7.28 -17.05
CA LEU A 18 0.04 -6.10 -17.78
C LEU A 18 -0.90 -6.54 -18.90
N GLY A 19 -2.21 -6.41 -18.68
CA GLY A 19 -3.26 -6.69 -19.67
C GLY A 19 -3.66 -5.48 -20.52
N ASP A 20 -4.48 -5.72 -21.55
CA ASP A 20 -5.08 -4.69 -22.43
C ASP A 20 -6.31 -3.98 -21.82
N VAL A 21 -6.62 -4.17 -20.53
CA VAL A 21 -7.86 -3.67 -19.89
C VAL A 21 -7.56 -2.91 -18.59
N ASP A 22 -8.35 -1.86 -18.37
CA ASP A 22 -8.25 -0.77 -17.39
C ASP A 22 -7.88 -1.15 -15.94
N ASP A 23 -6.87 -0.45 -15.38
CA ASP A 23 -6.20 -0.74 -14.10
C ASP A 23 -6.91 -0.13 -12.87
N ASP A 24 -7.90 0.75 -13.06
CA ASP A 24 -8.62 1.38 -11.92
C ASP A 24 -9.46 0.37 -11.11
N GLN A 25 -9.79 -0.81 -11.68
CA GLN A 25 -10.40 -1.90 -10.94
C GLN A 25 -9.38 -2.70 -10.11
N SER A 26 -8.10 -2.67 -10.46
CA SER A 26 -7.05 -3.48 -9.82
C SER A 26 -6.75 -3.00 -8.40
N GLU A 27 -6.80 -1.69 -8.15
CA GLU A 27 -6.63 -1.10 -6.81
C GLU A 27 -7.79 -1.51 -5.88
N TYR A 28 -9.02 -1.55 -6.42
CA TYR A 28 -10.22 -2.02 -5.71
C TYR A 28 -10.22 -3.55 -5.49
N LEU A 29 -9.67 -4.32 -6.43
CA LEU A 29 -9.52 -5.79 -6.32
C LEU A 29 -8.42 -6.20 -5.34
N ALA A 30 -7.35 -5.40 -5.23
CA ALA A 30 -6.31 -5.56 -4.21
C ALA A 30 -6.88 -5.39 -2.79
N LEU A 31 -7.76 -4.40 -2.59
CA LEU A 31 -8.52 -4.20 -1.36
C LEU A 31 -9.46 -5.36 -1.00
N LEU A 32 -9.92 -6.13 -2.00
CA LEU A 32 -10.80 -7.30 -1.83
C LEU A 32 -10.04 -8.62 -1.62
N GLY A 33 -8.70 -8.60 -1.53
CA GLY A 33 -7.88 -9.78 -1.26
C GLY A 33 -7.90 -10.84 -2.38
N ARG A 34 -8.35 -10.48 -3.59
CA ARG A 34 -8.40 -11.35 -4.77
C ARG A 34 -7.38 -10.93 -5.82
N SER A 35 -6.12 -10.82 -5.44
CA SER A 35 -5.06 -10.45 -6.37
C SER A 35 -4.44 -11.66 -7.06
N ASN A 36 -4.40 -11.64 -8.39
CA ASN A 36 -3.63 -12.57 -9.23
C ASN A 36 -2.13 -12.22 -9.21
N TYR A 37 -1.53 -12.04 -8.03
CA TYR A 37 -0.11 -11.74 -7.93
C TYR A 37 0.73 -12.98 -8.26
N LYS A 38 1.74 -12.80 -9.11
CA LYS A 38 2.75 -13.82 -9.41
C LYS A 38 3.97 -13.59 -8.53
N LYS A 39 4.67 -14.66 -8.18
CA LYS A 39 5.98 -14.64 -7.52
C LYS A 39 7.08 -15.06 -8.49
N TRP A 40 8.34 -14.91 -8.06
CA TRP A 40 9.49 -15.42 -8.79
C TRP A 40 9.36 -16.89 -9.17
N SER A 41 8.85 -17.73 -8.26
CA SER A 41 8.58 -19.15 -8.55
C SER A 41 7.68 -19.34 -9.77
N ASP A 42 6.66 -18.49 -9.94
CA ASP A 42 5.73 -18.57 -11.05
C ASP A 42 6.39 -18.05 -12.34
N LEU A 43 7.11 -16.93 -12.27
CA LEU A 43 7.78 -16.35 -13.44
C LEU A 43 8.84 -17.30 -14.02
N LEU A 44 9.59 -18.00 -13.17
CA LEU A 44 10.64 -18.91 -13.60
C LEU A 44 10.11 -20.17 -14.32
N THR A 45 8.81 -20.49 -14.18
CA THR A 45 8.16 -21.55 -14.98
C THR A 45 7.83 -21.11 -16.41
N HIS A 46 7.73 -19.81 -16.66
CA HIS A 46 7.41 -19.28 -17.99
C HIS A 46 8.67 -19.24 -18.85
N ARG A 47 8.52 -19.56 -20.14
CA ARG A 47 9.65 -19.61 -21.09
C ARG A 47 10.10 -18.22 -21.54
N ARG A 48 9.18 -17.27 -21.62
CA ARG A 48 9.40 -15.94 -22.19
C ARG A 48 8.70 -14.92 -21.31
N VAL A 49 9.48 -14.13 -20.58
CA VAL A 49 8.98 -13.12 -19.64
C VAL A 49 9.63 -11.77 -19.94
N ILE A 50 8.82 -10.72 -19.93
CA ILE A 50 9.27 -9.33 -19.90
C ILE A 50 8.81 -8.73 -18.58
N ILE A 51 9.74 -8.15 -17.83
CA ILE A 51 9.44 -7.45 -16.57
C ILE A 51 9.66 -5.96 -16.79
N LEU A 52 8.58 -5.17 -16.75
CA LEU A 52 8.61 -3.71 -16.83
C LEU A 52 8.50 -3.10 -15.43
N SER A 53 9.33 -2.11 -15.13
CA SER A 53 9.25 -1.31 -13.90
C SER A 53 10.17 -0.13 -14.03
N GLU A 54 9.80 0.97 -13.41
CA GLU A 54 10.58 2.19 -13.43
C GLU A 54 11.79 2.16 -12.49
N ALA A 55 12.66 3.17 -12.62
CA ALA A 55 13.89 3.24 -11.84
C ALA A 55 13.61 3.28 -10.33
N GLY A 56 14.49 2.63 -9.56
CA GLY A 56 14.40 2.53 -8.10
C GLY A 56 13.47 1.45 -7.56
N SER A 57 12.82 0.67 -8.44
CA SER A 57 11.98 -0.47 -8.06
C SER A 57 12.76 -1.69 -7.55
N GLY A 58 14.06 -1.76 -7.84
CA GLY A 58 14.95 -2.88 -7.50
C GLY A 58 15.13 -3.94 -8.59
N LYS A 59 14.67 -3.70 -9.83
CA LYS A 59 14.62 -4.72 -10.90
C LYS A 59 15.95 -5.46 -11.14
N THR A 60 17.07 -4.75 -11.26
CA THR A 60 18.40 -5.34 -11.49
C THR A 60 18.84 -6.24 -10.34
N GLU A 61 18.61 -5.83 -9.10
CA GLU A 61 18.97 -6.64 -7.92
C GLU A 61 18.09 -7.89 -7.80
N GLU A 62 16.80 -7.78 -8.12
CA GLU A 62 15.87 -8.91 -8.13
C GLU A 62 16.29 -10.00 -9.13
N ILE A 63 16.64 -9.63 -10.37
CA ILE A 63 17.08 -10.62 -11.38
C ILE A 63 18.48 -11.19 -11.07
N ARG A 64 19.38 -10.36 -10.51
CA ARG A 64 20.71 -10.80 -10.08
C ARG A 64 20.57 -11.87 -8.98
N ASN A 65 19.72 -11.61 -7.99
CA ASN A 65 19.45 -12.58 -6.92
C ASN A 65 18.75 -13.85 -7.46
N ALA A 66 17.80 -13.72 -8.39
CA ALA A 66 17.16 -14.87 -9.02
C ALA A 66 18.18 -15.77 -9.76
N ALA A 67 19.12 -15.17 -10.50
CA ALA A 67 20.21 -15.89 -11.16
C ALA A 67 21.12 -16.60 -10.15
N LYS A 68 21.59 -15.88 -9.11
CA LYS A 68 22.41 -16.47 -8.02
C LYS A 68 21.73 -17.66 -7.35
N ARG A 69 20.43 -17.53 -7.07
CA ARG A 69 19.64 -18.59 -6.46
C ARG A 69 19.61 -19.84 -7.36
N LEU A 70 19.32 -19.69 -8.64
CA LEU A 70 19.31 -20.81 -9.59
C LEU A 70 20.68 -21.49 -9.70
N ILE A 71 21.76 -20.71 -9.75
CA ILE A 71 23.14 -21.24 -9.75
C ILE A 71 23.41 -22.04 -8.46
N SER A 72 23.00 -21.52 -7.30
CA SER A 72 23.15 -22.22 -6.01
C SER A 72 22.33 -23.51 -5.92
N GLU A 73 21.22 -23.60 -6.67
CA GLU A 73 20.40 -24.80 -6.83
C GLU A 73 21.00 -25.80 -7.86
N GLY A 74 22.16 -25.49 -8.45
CA GLY A 74 22.83 -26.32 -9.46
C GLY A 74 22.23 -26.22 -10.86
N LYS A 75 21.39 -25.21 -11.12
CA LYS A 75 20.79 -24.97 -12.45
C LYS A 75 21.69 -24.03 -13.27
N SER A 76 21.66 -24.20 -14.59
CA SER A 76 22.36 -23.28 -15.49
C SER A 76 21.59 -21.97 -15.59
N ALA A 77 22.14 -20.88 -15.04
CA ALA A 77 21.55 -19.55 -15.14
C ALA A 77 22.62 -18.50 -15.44
N PHE A 78 22.26 -17.51 -16.24
CA PHE A 78 23.17 -16.49 -16.74
C PHE A 78 22.48 -15.13 -16.69
N PHE A 79 23.12 -14.15 -16.06
CA PHE A 79 22.65 -12.77 -16.03
C PHE A 79 23.57 -11.89 -16.89
N LEU A 80 23.01 -11.30 -17.95
CA LEU A 80 23.77 -10.49 -18.91
C LEU A 80 23.25 -9.05 -19.01
N ARG A 81 24.18 -8.11 -19.22
CA ARG A 81 23.90 -6.70 -19.52
C ARG A 81 23.69 -6.46 -21.01
N LEU A 82 22.50 -6.02 -21.42
CA LEU A 82 22.10 -5.87 -22.83
C LEU A 82 22.96 -4.84 -23.58
N GLU A 83 23.36 -3.76 -22.93
CA GLU A 83 24.22 -2.71 -23.48
C GLU A 83 25.60 -3.25 -23.93
N HIS A 84 26.08 -4.32 -23.30
CA HIS A 84 27.36 -4.96 -23.63
C HIS A 84 27.25 -5.99 -24.76
N LEU A 85 26.05 -6.30 -25.25
CA LEU A 85 25.82 -7.31 -26.30
C LEU A 85 25.78 -6.74 -27.72
N THR A 86 26.20 -5.49 -27.86
CA THR A 86 26.04 -4.72 -29.09
C THR A 86 27.13 -5.00 -30.12
N ASP A 87 28.27 -5.55 -29.73
CA ASP A 87 29.36 -5.91 -30.65
C ASP A 87 29.60 -7.42 -30.68
N ALA A 88 29.79 -8.03 -29.52
CA ALA A 88 29.97 -9.47 -29.33
C ALA A 88 29.24 -9.97 -28.06
N ILE A 89 29.18 -11.30 -27.89
CA ILE A 89 28.82 -11.91 -26.60
C ILE A 89 30.16 -12.39 -26.01
N ASP A 90 30.69 -11.63 -25.07
CA ASP A 90 31.95 -11.89 -24.39
C ASP A 90 31.78 -11.87 -22.86
N GLU A 91 32.87 -12.09 -22.13
CA GLU A 91 32.85 -12.16 -20.66
C GLU A 91 32.35 -10.87 -20.00
N ILE A 92 32.54 -9.71 -20.63
CA ILE A 92 32.16 -8.39 -20.07
C ILE A 92 30.64 -8.30 -19.93
N ALA A 93 29.88 -9.01 -20.76
CA ALA A 93 28.44 -8.97 -20.69
C ALA A 93 27.86 -9.75 -19.51
N PHE A 94 28.61 -10.65 -18.85
CA PHE A 94 28.10 -11.51 -17.78
C PHE A 94 28.30 -10.87 -16.41
N GLU A 95 27.19 -10.67 -15.69
CA GLU A 95 27.17 -10.26 -14.29
C GLU A 95 27.12 -11.47 -13.35
N GLU A 96 26.40 -12.53 -13.74
CA GLU A 96 26.34 -13.80 -13.01
C GLU A 96 26.39 -14.97 -14.00
N GLY A 97 27.12 -16.02 -13.64
CA GLY A 97 27.55 -17.07 -14.57
C GLY A 97 28.79 -16.62 -15.37
N SER A 98 29.25 -17.47 -16.30
CA SER A 98 30.41 -17.18 -17.15
C SER A 98 30.13 -17.53 -18.61
N LEU A 99 30.90 -16.95 -19.54
CA LEU A 99 30.81 -17.34 -20.95
C LEU A 99 31.15 -18.83 -21.13
N THR A 100 32.11 -19.34 -20.36
CA THR A 100 32.54 -20.74 -20.42
C THR A 100 31.39 -21.68 -20.05
N ASP A 101 30.69 -21.39 -18.94
CA ASP A 101 29.55 -22.19 -18.50
C ASP A 101 28.38 -22.07 -19.47
N PHE A 102 28.20 -20.89 -20.07
CA PHE A 102 27.17 -20.67 -21.09
C PHE A 102 27.43 -21.51 -22.34
N GLU A 103 28.67 -21.55 -22.82
CA GLU A 103 29.06 -22.37 -23.97
C GLU A 103 28.97 -23.87 -23.67
N ALA A 104 29.34 -24.29 -22.46
CA ALA A 104 29.13 -25.67 -22.02
C ALA A 104 27.65 -26.05 -22.01
N TRP A 105 26.77 -25.16 -21.52
CA TRP A 105 25.33 -25.40 -21.50
C TRP A 105 24.70 -25.47 -22.91
N LEU A 106 25.21 -24.71 -23.88
CA LEU A 106 24.72 -24.77 -25.26
C LEU A 106 24.86 -26.19 -25.85
N ALA A 107 25.84 -26.96 -25.40
CA ALA A 107 26.05 -28.36 -25.80
C ALA A 107 25.30 -29.40 -24.93
N ALA A 108 24.74 -28.98 -23.78
CA ALA A 108 24.01 -29.85 -22.86
C ALA A 108 22.53 -30.06 -23.28
N ASP A 109 21.77 -30.88 -22.55
CA ASP A 109 20.35 -31.17 -22.87
C ASP A 109 19.36 -30.72 -21.77
N HIS A 110 19.87 -30.10 -20.70
CA HIS A 110 19.02 -29.58 -19.62
C HIS A 110 18.63 -28.11 -19.85
N GLU A 111 17.66 -27.63 -19.08
CA GLU A 111 17.16 -26.27 -19.18
C GLU A 111 18.15 -25.23 -18.64
N ALA A 112 18.04 -23.99 -19.13
CA ALA A 112 18.71 -22.84 -18.51
C ALA A 112 17.83 -21.61 -18.47
N TRP A 113 18.24 -20.66 -17.64
CA TRP A 113 17.63 -19.34 -17.49
C TRP A 113 18.59 -18.25 -17.93
N LEU A 114 18.14 -17.39 -18.84
CA LEU A 114 18.90 -16.24 -19.32
C LEU A 114 18.15 -14.96 -18.93
N PHE A 115 18.79 -14.15 -18.09
CA PHE A 115 18.30 -12.85 -17.64
C PHE A 115 19.03 -11.75 -18.43
N LEU A 116 18.28 -10.82 -19.02
CA LEU A 116 18.77 -9.78 -19.92
C LEU A 116 18.33 -8.39 -19.44
N ASP A 117 19.29 -7.57 -18.99
CA ASP A 117 19.04 -6.25 -18.37
C ASP A 117 19.93 -5.16 -18.95
N SER A 118 19.48 -3.94 -19.25
CA SER A 118 18.10 -3.51 -19.40
C SER A 118 17.87 -2.96 -20.82
N VAL A 119 16.62 -3.01 -21.28
CA VAL A 119 16.25 -2.48 -22.62
C VAL A 119 16.56 -0.98 -22.73
N ASP A 120 16.36 -0.23 -21.66
CA ASP A 120 16.63 1.20 -21.62
C ASP A 120 18.13 1.52 -21.70
N GLU A 121 19.01 0.76 -21.04
CA GLU A 121 20.47 0.97 -21.15
C GLU A 121 20.97 0.60 -22.55
N ALA A 122 20.45 -0.49 -23.11
CA ALA A 122 20.84 -0.95 -24.44
C ALA A 122 20.58 0.09 -25.54
N ARG A 123 19.63 1.01 -25.34
CA ARG A 123 19.27 2.06 -26.31
C ARG A 123 19.93 3.41 -26.02
N LEU A 124 20.73 3.52 -24.97
CA LEU A 124 21.28 4.79 -24.53
C LEU A 124 22.16 5.42 -25.63
N ARG A 125 23.03 4.61 -26.24
CA ARG A 125 23.96 4.99 -27.32
C ARG A 125 23.27 5.13 -28.68
N ASP A 126 22.61 4.07 -29.14
CA ASP A 126 21.88 4.04 -30.41
C ASP A 126 20.55 3.29 -30.21
N PRO A 127 19.40 3.85 -30.64
CA PRO A 127 18.11 3.19 -30.52
C PRO A 127 18.05 1.77 -31.12
N GLY A 128 18.87 1.45 -32.12
CA GLY A 128 18.94 0.13 -32.76
C GLY A 128 19.82 -0.89 -32.03
N ASP A 129 20.53 -0.50 -30.97
CA ASP A 129 21.47 -1.40 -30.28
C ASP A 129 20.76 -2.55 -29.53
N PHE A 130 19.56 -2.30 -28.98
CA PHE A 130 18.69 -3.38 -28.47
C PHE A 130 18.35 -4.43 -29.55
N GLU A 131 18.03 -3.99 -30.77
CA GLU A 131 17.72 -4.90 -31.88
C GLU A 131 18.93 -5.76 -32.25
N LYS A 132 20.12 -5.15 -32.29
CA LYS A 132 21.37 -5.86 -32.55
C LYS A 132 21.66 -6.90 -31.46
N ALA A 133 21.48 -6.55 -30.19
CA ALA A 133 21.67 -7.45 -29.05
C ALA A 133 20.75 -8.68 -29.13
N ILE A 134 19.44 -8.47 -29.30
CA ILE A 134 18.46 -9.57 -29.38
C ILE A 134 18.72 -10.48 -30.59
N LYS A 135 19.06 -9.93 -31.75
CA LYS A 135 19.45 -10.73 -32.93
C LYS A 135 20.68 -11.59 -32.68
N ARG A 136 21.69 -11.07 -31.97
CA ARG A 136 22.89 -11.83 -31.62
C ARG A 136 22.59 -12.97 -30.67
N ILE A 137 21.85 -12.70 -29.59
CA ILE A 137 21.40 -13.73 -28.66
C ILE A 137 20.61 -14.80 -29.42
N GLY A 138 19.60 -14.39 -30.19
CA GLY A 138 18.74 -15.28 -30.97
C GLY A 138 19.53 -16.22 -31.89
N ARG A 139 20.63 -15.75 -32.49
CA ARG A 139 21.55 -16.58 -33.27
C ARG A 139 22.36 -17.55 -32.40
N LYS A 140 22.93 -17.08 -31.28
CA LYS A 140 23.76 -17.91 -30.39
C LYS A 140 22.96 -19.04 -29.73
N VAL A 141 21.69 -18.79 -29.38
CA VAL A 141 20.81 -19.79 -28.73
C VAL A 141 19.92 -20.55 -29.71
N ALA A 142 20.17 -20.46 -31.03
CA ALA A 142 19.24 -20.95 -32.06
C ALA A 142 18.88 -22.43 -31.92
N SER A 143 19.83 -23.28 -31.53
CA SER A 143 19.63 -24.73 -31.32
C SER A 143 19.02 -25.08 -29.96
N THR A 144 18.93 -24.13 -29.02
CA THR A 144 18.58 -24.40 -27.61
C THR A 144 17.32 -23.66 -27.15
N ARG A 145 16.66 -22.92 -28.07
CA ARG A 145 15.51 -22.03 -27.77
C ARG A 145 14.37 -22.69 -26.98
N GLN A 146 14.08 -23.96 -27.23
CA GLN A 146 12.94 -24.65 -26.60
C GLN A 146 13.17 -24.99 -25.12
N ARG A 147 14.43 -25.18 -24.72
CA ARG A 147 14.85 -25.48 -23.33
C ARG A 147 15.40 -24.26 -22.59
N LEU A 148 15.37 -23.09 -23.23
CA LEU A 148 15.81 -21.83 -22.65
C LEU A 148 14.62 -21.08 -22.07
N HIS A 149 14.75 -20.62 -20.83
CA HIS A 149 13.92 -19.57 -20.24
C HIS A 149 14.59 -18.22 -20.45
N VAL A 150 13.83 -17.21 -20.88
CA VAL A 150 14.34 -15.85 -21.10
C VAL A 150 13.51 -14.87 -20.29
N VAL A 151 14.20 -14.06 -19.50
CA VAL A 151 13.64 -12.93 -18.76
C VAL A 151 14.31 -11.65 -19.28
N ILE A 152 13.53 -10.73 -19.80
CA ILE A 152 14.00 -9.42 -20.30
C ILE A 152 13.47 -8.33 -19.37
N THR A 153 14.31 -7.36 -19.02
CA THR A 153 13.97 -6.28 -18.10
C THR A 153 14.13 -4.90 -18.74
N GLY A 154 13.28 -3.95 -18.34
CA GLY A 154 13.43 -2.54 -18.75
C GLY A 154 12.38 -1.61 -18.15
N ARG A 155 12.54 -0.30 -18.35
CA ARG A 155 11.50 0.71 -18.06
C ARG A 155 10.37 0.62 -19.09
N ALA A 156 9.11 0.86 -18.70
CA ALA A 156 8.00 0.79 -19.66
C ALA A 156 8.02 1.89 -20.72
N SER A 157 8.55 3.06 -20.36
CA SER A 157 8.81 4.15 -21.30
C SER A 157 9.79 3.81 -22.43
N ALA A 158 10.72 2.87 -22.21
CA ALA A 158 11.73 2.47 -23.19
C ALA A 158 11.35 1.21 -23.98
N TRP A 159 10.47 0.38 -23.43
CA TRP A 159 9.92 -0.79 -24.09
C TRP A 159 8.90 -0.38 -25.15
N ARG A 160 9.12 -0.75 -26.41
CA ARG A 160 8.18 -0.50 -27.51
C ARG A 160 7.18 -1.65 -27.61
N PRO A 161 5.91 -1.46 -27.22
CA PRO A 161 4.94 -2.55 -27.06
C PRO A 161 4.79 -3.45 -28.29
N ASN A 162 4.80 -2.85 -29.48
CA ASN A 162 4.60 -3.57 -30.73
C ASN A 162 5.92 -4.07 -31.31
N THR A 163 6.84 -3.13 -31.59
CA THR A 163 8.08 -3.43 -32.31
C THR A 163 8.99 -4.39 -31.53
N ASP A 164 9.14 -4.17 -30.21
CA ASP A 164 10.07 -4.95 -29.41
C ASP A 164 9.51 -6.33 -29.10
N ARG A 165 8.20 -6.43 -28.83
CA ARG A 165 7.54 -7.72 -28.64
C ARG A 165 7.65 -8.58 -29.89
N ALA A 166 7.39 -8.00 -31.07
CA ALA A 166 7.50 -8.68 -32.34
C ALA A 166 8.95 -9.12 -32.64
N LEU A 167 9.93 -8.25 -32.35
CA LEU A 167 11.35 -8.57 -32.49
C LEU A 167 11.74 -9.76 -31.60
N CYS A 168 11.41 -9.72 -30.31
CA CYS A 168 11.75 -10.79 -29.37
C CYS A 168 11.06 -12.12 -29.75
N ALA A 169 9.79 -12.08 -30.15
CA ALA A 169 9.06 -13.26 -30.62
C ALA A 169 9.68 -13.89 -31.88
N LYS A 170 10.19 -13.04 -32.79
CA LYS A 170 10.86 -13.48 -34.03
C LYS A 170 12.24 -14.08 -33.77
N GLU A 171 13.07 -13.45 -32.96
CA GLU A 171 14.47 -13.83 -32.78
C GLU A 171 14.66 -14.94 -31.72
N ILE A 172 13.73 -15.03 -30.75
CA ILE A 172 13.76 -16.03 -29.67
C ILE A 172 12.40 -16.74 -29.54
N PRO A 173 11.90 -17.41 -30.60
CA PRO A 173 10.61 -18.08 -30.56
C PRO A 173 10.56 -19.21 -29.53
N PHE A 174 9.36 -19.49 -29.03
CA PHE A 174 9.03 -20.68 -28.25
C PHE A 174 7.76 -21.30 -28.83
N ALA A 175 7.76 -22.60 -29.07
CA ALA A 175 6.61 -23.32 -29.58
C ALA A 175 6.19 -24.33 -28.49
N PRO A 176 5.09 -24.10 -27.77
CA PRO A 176 4.61 -25.08 -26.80
C PRO A 176 4.28 -26.38 -27.55
N ILE A 177 4.84 -27.50 -27.08
CA ILE A 177 4.48 -28.82 -27.62
C ILE A 177 3.01 -29.04 -27.28
N GLN A 178 2.13 -29.01 -28.28
CA GLN A 178 0.76 -29.47 -28.11
C GLN A 178 0.83 -30.98 -27.87
N THR A 179 0.65 -31.42 -26.63
CA THR A 179 0.31 -32.82 -26.36
C THR A 179 -1.02 -33.10 -27.06
N ALA A 180 -1.01 -33.93 -28.09
CA ALA A 180 -2.22 -34.45 -28.70
C ALA A 180 -3.11 -35.04 -27.58
N PRO A 181 -4.42 -34.80 -27.58
CA PRO A 181 -5.32 -35.53 -26.71
C PRO A 181 -5.14 -37.02 -27.00
N ASP A 182 -4.96 -37.80 -25.95
CA ASP A 182 -4.93 -39.26 -26.01
C ASP A 182 -6.27 -39.72 -26.60
N ASP A 183 -6.25 -40.19 -27.86
CA ASP A 183 -7.43 -40.68 -28.59
C ASP A 183 -7.89 -41.99 -27.94
N GLY A 184 -8.73 -41.85 -26.91
CA GLY A 184 -9.29 -42.95 -26.15
C GLY A 184 -10.72 -42.68 -25.69
N ALA A 185 -11.66 -42.49 -26.63
CA ALA A 185 -13.02 -43.04 -26.57
C ALA A 185 -13.95 -42.37 -27.60
N SER A 186 -14.54 -43.20 -28.45
CA SER A 186 -15.62 -42.88 -29.38
C SER A 186 -16.80 -42.16 -28.72
N GLY A 187 -17.23 -41.04 -29.30
CA GLY A 187 -18.48 -40.36 -28.92
C GLY A 187 -18.86 -39.29 -29.94
N THR A 188 -19.90 -39.55 -30.73
CA THR A 188 -20.49 -38.69 -31.77
C THR A 188 -20.91 -37.32 -31.25
N GLY A 189 -20.47 -36.23 -31.88
CA GLY A 189 -20.89 -34.86 -31.55
C GLY A 189 -20.62 -33.87 -32.69
N LYS A 190 -21.59 -32.99 -32.93
CA LYS A 190 -21.75 -32.13 -34.11
C LYS A 190 -20.59 -31.13 -34.33
N ALA A 191 -20.25 -30.92 -35.60
CA ALA A 191 -19.34 -29.88 -36.06
C ALA A 191 -19.86 -28.49 -35.69
N GLN A 192 -19.08 -27.79 -34.88
CA GLN A 192 -19.24 -26.37 -34.58
C GLN A 192 -17.95 -25.71 -35.06
N GLU A 193 -18.04 -24.91 -36.12
CA GLU A 193 -16.93 -24.13 -36.68
C GLU A 193 -16.46 -23.11 -35.63
N SER A 194 -15.44 -23.47 -34.87
CA SER A 194 -14.65 -22.52 -34.08
C SER A 194 -13.58 -21.90 -34.97
N LYS A 195 -13.61 -20.56 -35.07
CA LYS A 195 -12.48 -19.77 -35.59
C LYS A 195 -11.19 -20.21 -34.89
N PRO A 196 -10.04 -20.30 -35.59
CA PRO A 196 -8.78 -20.65 -34.95
C PRO A 196 -8.43 -19.56 -33.94
N GLN A 197 -8.49 -19.94 -32.66
CA GLN A 197 -8.03 -19.15 -31.53
C GLN A 197 -6.51 -19.12 -31.63
N ALA A 198 -5.96 -18.02 -32.14
CA ALA A 198 -4.52 -17.86 -32.31
C ALA A 198 -3.80 -17.92 -30.94
N ASP A 199 -3.08 -19.02 -30.73
CA ASP A 199 -1.97 -19.28 -29.81
C ASP A 199 -1.72 -18.29 -28.65
N ALA A 200 -2.48 -18.43 -27.55
CA ALA A 200 -2.19 -17.74 -26.29
C ALA A 200 -0.88 -18.21 -25.61
N ASN A 201 -0.39 -19.42 -25.90
CA ASN A 201 0.80 -20.00 -25.23
C ASN A 201 2.14 -19.78 -25.95
N SER A 202 2.19 -19.02 -27.04
CA SER A 202 3.42 -18.72 -27.79
C SER A 202 3.97 -17.31 -27.55
N SER A 203 3.28 -16.50 -26.74
CA SER A 203 3.60 -15.08 -26.56
C SER A 203 4.35 -14.81 -25.25
N PHE A 204 5.19 -13.76 -25.23
CA PHE A 204 5.85 -13.31 -24.01
C PHE A 204 4.82 -12.90 -22.95
N LEU A 205 4.98 -13.42 -21.73
CA LEU A 205 4.29 -12.91 -20.56
C LEU A 205 4.90 -11.54 -20.19
N VAL A 206 4.08 -10.49 -20.15
CA VAL A 206 4.52 -9.15 -19.74
C VAL A 206 3.99 -8.86 -18.35
N VAL A 207 4.89 -8.56 -17.41
CA VAL A 207 4.54 -8.25 -16.03
C VAL A 207 5.16 -6.93 -15.57
N ALA A 208 4.51 -6.26 -14.63
CA ALA A 208 5.08 -5.17 -13.86
C ALA A 208 5.52 -5.67 -12.47
N LEU A 209 6.64 -5.12 -11.97
CA LEU A 209 7.07 -5.34 -10.59
C LEU A 209 6.21 -4.48 -9.66
N ASN A 210 5.57 -5.10 -8.66
CA ASN A 210 4.70 -4.38 -7.75
C ASN A 210 5.48 -3.55 -6.73
N ASP A 211 4.78 -2.53 -6.26
CA ASP A 211 5.11 -1.76 -5.07
C ASP A 211 5.21 -2.64 -3.82
N LEU A 212 6.03 -2.19 -2.87
CA LEU A 212 6.21 -2.78 -1.55
C LEU A 212 4.92 -2.63 -0.75
N ASN A 213 4.43 -3.75 -0.22
CA ASN A 213 3.35 -3.74 0.75
C ASN A 213 3.88 -3.47 2.17
N ARG A 214 2.98 -3.30 3.14
CA ARG A 214 3.32 -3.01 4.54
C ARG A 214 4.29 -4.02 5.17
N SER A 215 4.09 -5.31 4.97
CA SER A 215 4.98 -6.33 5.57
C SER A 215 6.36 -6.34 4.91
N GLN A 216 6.43 -6.05 3.61
CA GLN A 216 7.71 -5.88 2.90
C GLN A 216 8.46 -4.63 3.37
N VAL A 217 7.75 -3.51 3.60
CA VAL A 217 8.36 -2.31 4.19
C VAL A 217 8.89 -2.61 5.58
N GLU A 218 8.11 -3.28 6.43
CA GLU A 218 8.55 -3.69 7.78
C GLU A 218 9.80 -4.57 7.74
N ALA A 219 9.83 -5.57 6.85
CA ALA A 219 11.01 -6.44 6.66
C ALA A 219 12.24 -5.65 6.19
N PHE A 220 12.06 -4.70 5.28
CA PHE A 220 13.14 -3.81 4.82
C PHE A 220 13.69 -2.94 5.94
N LEU A 221 12.82 -2.32 6.75
CA LEU A 221 13.21 -1.48 7.88
C LEU A 221 14.01 -2.28 8.93
N GLN A 222 13.57 -3.50 9.24
CA GLN A 222 14.27 -4.40 10.16
C GLN A 222 15.67 -4.76 9.64
N ALA A 223 15.77 -5.11 8.35
CA ALA A 223 17.05 -5.45 7.71
C ALA A 223 18.03 -4.25 7.70
N ARG A 224 17.52 -3.02 7.57
CA ARG A 224 18.29 -1.77 7.66
C ARG A 224 18.62 -1.32 9.09
N GLY A 225 18.21 -2.09 10.11
CA GLY A 225 18.59 -1.85 11.50
C GLY A 225 17.76 -0.79 12.22
N ILE A 226 16.57 -0.46 11.71
CA ILE A 226 15.58 0.32 12.47
C ILE A 226 14.96 -0.61 13.51
N SER A 227 15.40 -0.47 14.76
CA SER A 227 14.97 -1.32 15.88
C SER A 227 13.55 -1.04 16.37
N ASP A 228 13.06 0.19 16.17
CA ASP A 228 11.65 0.56 16.41
C ASP A 228 11.00 0.95 15.08
N THR A 229 10.50 -0.05 14.36
CA THR A 229 9.78 0.17 13.09
C THR A 229 8.46 0.90 13.32
N ARG A 230 7.89 0.83 14.53
CA ARG A 230 6.58 1.37 14.83
C ARG A 230 6.60 2.90 14.85
N GLU A 231 7.60 3.51 15.49
CA GLU A 231 7.72 4.98 15.52
C GLU A 231 7.86 5.56 14.11
N PHE A 232 8.67 4.91 13.25
CA PHE A 232 8.82 5.30 11.84
C PHE A 232 7.49 5.19 11.09
N LEU A 233 6.81 4.04 11.17
CA LEU A 233 5.55 3.81 10.46
C LEU A 233 4.45 4.76 10.93
N GLU A 234 4.36 5.00 12.24
CA GLU A 234 3.43 5.99 12.79
C GLU A 234 3.75 7.40 12.25
N ALA A 235 5.03 7.78 12.15
CA ALA A 235 5.40 9.06 11.53
C ALA A 235 5.03 9.13 10.04
N VAL A 236 5.22 8.05 9.27
CA VAL A 236 4.87 7.99 7.84
C VAL A 236 3.36 8.11 7.64
N GLU A 237 2.59 7.40 8.48
CA GLU A 237 1.13 7.49 8.50
C GLU A 237 0.69 8.92 8.84
N ARG A 238 1.28 9.54 9.88
CA ARG A 238 0.99 10.94 10.28
C ARG A 238 1.25 11.95 9.17
N ALA A 239 2.31 11.74 8.40
CA ALA A 239 2.63 12.60 7.26
C ALA A 239 1.79 12.29 6.01
N ASP A 240 0.93 11.25 6.05
CA ASP A 240 0.19 10.70 4.90
C ASP A 240 1.15 10.52 3.70
N ALA A 241 2.28 9.86 4.00
CA ALA A 241 3.44 9.72 3.13
C ALA A 241 3.66 8.28 2.66
N TRP A 242 2.64 7.42 2.79
CA TRP A 242 2.78 5.99 2.56
C TRP A 242 3.09 5.63 1.09
N SER A 243 2.58 6.44 0.17
CA SER A 243 2.90 6.34 -1.26
C SER A 243 4.39 6.56 -1.59
N PHE A 244 5.19 7.07 -0.64
CA PHE A 244 6.62 7.32 -0.84
C PHE A 244 7.52 6.21 -0.28
N THR A 245 6.95 5.15 0.29
CA THR A 245 7.71 3.98 0.78
C THR A 245 7.55 2.76 -0.12
N SER A 246 6.76 2.91 -1.18
CA SER A 246 6.32 1.80 -2.01
C SER A 246 7.44 1.26 -2.91
N ARG A 247 8.55 1.98 -3.07
CA ARG A 247 9.73 1.50 -3.79
C ARG A 247 10.93 1.34 -2.87
N PRO A 248 11.75 0.29 -3.04
CA PRO A 248 12.93 0.08 -2.21
C PRO A 248 13.86 1.30 -2.15
N GLN A 249 14.12 1.96 -3.28
CA GLN A 249 15.04 3.10 -3.29
C GLN A 249 14.45 4.34 -2.61
N ASP A 250 13.16 4.60 -2.77
CA ASP A 250 12.53 5.75 -2.11
C ASP A 250 12.38 5.51 -0.61
N LEU A 251 12.15 4.25 -0.21
CA LEU A 251 12.18 3.81 1.18
C LEU A 251 13.58 3.96 1.80
N GLU A 252 14.65 3.58 1.10
CA GLU A 252 16.04 3.77 1.53
C GLU A 252 16.32 5.24 1.87
N GLU A 253 15.90 6.15 0.99
CA GLU A 253 16.09 7.58 1.18
C GLU A 253 15.28 8.12 2.37
N LEU A 254 14.02 7.67 2.54
CA LEU A 254 13.19 8.06 3.68
C LEU A 254 13.77 7.53 5.00
N VAL A 255 14.33 6.32 4.99
CA VAL A 255 15.08 5.73 6.10
C VAL A 255 16.33 6.56 6.43
N GLY A 256 17.06 7.01 5.41
CA GLY A 256 18.20 7.91 5.56
C GLY A 256 17.82 9.23 6.21
N PHE A 257 16.75 9.88 5.72
CA PHE A 257 16.23 11.13 6.27
C PHE A 257 15.77 10.97 7.72
N TRP A 258 15.00 9.92 8.01
CA TRP A 258 14.55 9.61 9.37
C TRP A 258 15.73 9.36 10.33
N SER A 259 16.74 8.63 9.87
CA SER A 259 17.92 8.32 10.68
C SER A 259 18.70 9.57 11.08
N GLN A 260 18.70 10.60 10.22
CA GLN A 260 19.36 11.88 10.47
C GLN A 260 18.51 12.85 11.31
N HIS A 261 17.21 12.94 11.04
CA HIS A 261 16.35 14.01 11.58
C HIS A 261 15.31 13.57 12.61
N LYS A 262 15.07 12.25 12.75
CA LYS A 262 14.03 11.66 13.62
C LYS A 262 12.64 12.29 13.44
N LYS A 263 12.36 12.80 12.24
CA LYS A 263 11.11 13.43 11.84
C LYS A 263 10.88 13.17 10.36
N ILE A 264 9.62 13.29 9.96
CA ILE A 264 9.21 13.35 8.56
C ILE A 264 8.74 14.79 8.31
N GLY A 265 9.05 15.35 7.13
CA GLY A 265 8.64 16.70 6.75
C GLY A 265 7.12 16.85 6.58
N SER A 266 6.66 18.05 6.23
CA SER A 266 5.25 18.26 5.88
C SER A 266 4.88 17.52 4.58
N ARG A 267 3.59 17.30 4.32
CA ARG A 267 3.17 16.61 3.09
C ARG A 267 3.61 17.36 1.83
N LEU A 268 3.53 18.70 1.84
CA LEU A 268 4.01 19.54 0.74
C LEU A 268 5.52 19.34 0.55
N GLU A 269 6.31 19.41 1.62
CA GLU A 269 7.77 19.23 1.56
C GLU A 269 8.14 17.85 1.00
N ILE A 270 7.45 16.79 1.44
CA ILE A 270 7.69 15.42 0.96
C ILE A 270 7.35 15.30 -0.53
N ILE A 271 6.21 15.84 -0.97
CA ILE A 271 5.80 15.78 -2.38
C ILE A 271 6.78 16.58 -3.25
N GLU A 272 7.19 17.77 -2.81
CA GLU A 272 8.14 18.61 -3.55
C GLU A 272 9.50 17.93 -3.69
N ALA A 273 10.05 17.43 -2.58
CA ALA A 273 11.31 16.71 -2.58
C ALA A 273 11.23 15.42 -3.41
N SER A 274 10.10 14.69 -3.34
CA SER A 274 9.88 13.48 -4.13
C SER A 274 9.79 13.79 -5.63
N VAL A 275 9.04 14.82 -6.02
CA VAL A 275 8.90 15.24 -7.43
C VAL A 275 10.25 15.66 -8.00
N ASP A 276 10.99 16.52 -7.31
CA ASP A 276 12.28 17.03 -7.81
C ASP A 276 13.28 15.88 -7.97
N ARG A 277 13.29 14.93 -7.03
CA ARG A 277 14.15 13.75 -7.07
C ARG A 277 13.76 12.76 -8.15
N ARG A 278 12.47 12.48 -8.31
CA ARG A 278 11.94 11.54 -9.31
C ARG A 278 11.99 12.11 -10.73
N LEU A 279 12.09 13.44 -10.89
CA LEU A 279 12.33 14.08 -12.18
C LEU A 279 13.81 14.11 -12.56
N ALA A 280 14.73 14.05 -11.60
CA ALA A 280 16.16 13.95 -11.88
C ALA A 280 16.53 12.56 -12.45
N GLU A 281 17.52 12.49 -13.34
CA GLU A 281 18.15 11.20 -13.64
C GLU A 281 19.06 10.81 -12.49
N ARG A 282 18.94 9.59 -12.00
CA ARG A 282 19.81 9.11 -10.92
C ARG A 282 21.11 8.51 -11.47
N ASP A 283 21.08 7.97 -12.68
CA ASP A 283 22.26 7.43 -13.34
C ASP A 283 23.12 8.57 -13.94
N PRO A 284 24.36 8.79 -13.45
CA PRO A 284 25.21 9.87 -13.95
C PRO A 284 25.55 9.73 -15.44
N THR A 285 25.74 8.52 -15.93
CA THR A 285 26.05 8.23 -17.34
C THR A 285 24.90 8.66 -18.24
N ARG A 286 23.65 8.40 -17.80
CA ARG A 286 22.46 8.81 -18.53
C ARG A 286 22.22 10.32 -18.49
N ASP A 287 22.46 10.93 -17.34
CA ASP A 287 22.32 12.38 -17.21
C ASP A 287 23.34 13.11 -18.10
N GLU A 288 24.59 12.62 -18.14
CA GLU A 288 25.63 13.12 -19.05
C GLU A 288 25.27 12.90 -20.53
N ALA A 289 24.70 11.74 -20.87
CA ALA A 289 24.32 11.42 -22.23
C ALA A 289 23.15 12.29 -22.74
N ARG A 290 22.20 12.65 -21.86
CA ARG A 290 20.98 13.41 -22.21
C ARG A 290 20.61 14.40 -21.09
N PRO A 291 21.37 15.51 -20.95
CA PRO A 291 21.12 16.46 -19.88
C PRO A 291 19.88 17.30 -20.19
N ILE A 292 18.89 17.25 -19.29
CA ILE A 292 17.71 18.11 -19.33
C ILE A 292 17.59 18.84 -17.99
N GLN A 293 17.53 20.17 -18.04
CA GLN A 293 17.41 20.98 -16.83
C GLN A 293 16.12 20.64 -16.06
N LEU A 294 16.25 20.49 -14.74
CA LEU A 294 15.14 20.11 -13.85
C LEU A 294 13.93 21.05 -13.97
N VAL A 295 14.16 22.36 -14.12
CA VAL A 295 13.08 23.36 -14.31
C VAL A 295 12.25 23.03 -15.55
N ARG A 296 12.91 22.71 -16.67
CA ARG A 296 12.25 22.35 -17.93
C ARG A 296 11.45 21.04 -17.78
N LEU A 297 12.01 20.04 -17.11
CA LEU A 297 11.29 18.78 -16.78
C LEU A 297 10.05 19.03 -15.92
N LYS A 298 10.17 19.87 -14.90
CA LYS A 298 9.07 20.22 -13.99
C LYS A 298 7.95 20.96 -14.73
N GLU A 299 8.28 21.90 -15.60
CA GLU A 299 7.30 22.60 -16.44
C GLU A 299 6.52 21.63 -17.35
N ALA A 300 7.22 20.68 -17.98
CA ALA A 300 6.59 19.69 -18.83
C ALA A 300 5.71 18.71 -18.04
N ALA A 301 6.19 18.23 -16.89
CA ALA A 301 5.41 17.37 -15.99
C ALA A 301 4.14 18.10 -15.48
N CYS A 302 4.24 19.39 -15.15
CA CYS A 302 3.10 20.24 -14.77
C CYS A 302 2.06 20.35 -15.90
N ARG A 303 2.50 20.54 -17.16
CA ARG A 303 1.60 20.57 -18.33
C ARG A 303 0.89 19.23 -18.54
N LEU A 304 1.63 18.11 -18.48
CA LEU A 304 1.06 16.76 -18.60
C LEU A 304 0.05 16.45 -17.49
N ALA A 305 0.36 16.85 -16.24
CA ALA A 305 -0.54 16.70 -15.11
C ALA A 305 -1.82 17.53 -15.27
N GLY A 306 -1.69 18.80 -15.68
CA GLY A 306 -2.82 19.69 -15.97
C GLY A 306 -3.73 19.12 -17.06
N ALA A 307 -3.15 18.61 -18.15
CA ALA A 307 -3.89 17.96 -19.22
C ALA A 307 -4.63 16.71 -18.71
N SER A 308 -3.94 15.83 -17.97
CA SER A 308 -4.54 14.61 -17.39
C SER A 308 -5.77 14.91 -16.52
N VAL A 309 -5.69 15.94 -15.68
CA VAL A 309 -6.82 16.35 -14.84
C VAL A 309 -7.97 16.96 -15.67
N LEU A 310 -7.65 17.80 -16.66
CA LEU A 310 -8.66 18.45 -17.50
C LEU A 310 -9.42 17.45 -18.38
N THR A 311 -8.72 16.48 -18.98
CA THR A 311 -9.31 15.46 -19.84
C THR A 311 -9.94 14.32 -19.06
N ALA A 312 -9.56 14.13 -17.79
CA ALA A 312 -9.87 12.95 -16.99
C ALA A 312 -9.23 11.66 -17.55
N GLU A 313 -8.09 11.80 -18.23
CA GLU A 313 -7.28 10.69 -18.75
C GLU A 313 -5.97 10.59 -17.94
N PRO A 314 -5.82 9.59 -17.05
CA PRO A 314 -4.60 9.40 -16.25
C PRO A 314 -3.39 8.95 -17.06
N ASN A 315 -3.61 8.24 -18.17
CA ASN A 315 -2.55 7.56 -18.88
C ASN A 315 -1.91 8.49 -19.92
N ILE A 316 -0.64 8.25 -20.22
CA ILE A 316 0.17 8.98 -21.17
C ILE A 316 0.81 7.94 -22.09
N GLN A 317 0.66 8.11 -23.39
CA GLN A 317 1.15 7.14 -24.38
C GLN A 317 2.67 7.12 -24.42
N VAL A 318 3.26 5.92 -24.39
CA VAL A 318 4.70 5.76 -24.68
C VAL A 318 4.93 5.73 -26.19
N PRO A 319 6.13 6.07 -26.68
CA PRO A 319 6.44 5.95 -28.10
C PRO A 319 6.21 4.51 -28.62
N ASP A 320 5.55 4.35 -29.77
CA ASP A 320 5.17 3.05 -30.37
C ASP A 320 4.08 2.27 -29.59
N GLY A 321 3.42 2.90 -28.61
CA GLY A 321 2.17 2.40 -28.03
C GLY A 321 1.09 2.26 -29.11
N VAL A 322 0.21 1.26 -28.97
CA VAL A 322 -0.91 1.05 -29.89
C VAL A 322 -1.66 2.38 -30.08
N SER A 323 -2.21 2.61 -31.27
CA SER A 323 -3.31 3.57 -31.47
C SER A 323 -4.58 3.09 -30.77
N SER A 324 -4.49 2.76 -29.47
CA SER A 324 -5.65 2.65 -28.62
C SER A 324 -6.15 4.07 -28.38
N GLU A 325 -7.46 4.25 -28.30
CA GLU A 325 -8.08 5.53 -27.92
C GLU A 325 -7.73 5.96 -26.48
N ALA A 326 -6.90 5.18 -25.76
CA ALA A 326 -6.57 5.37 -24.36
C ALA A 326 -5.22 6.10 -24.20
N GLY A 327 -5.21 7.13 -23.34
CA GLY A 327 -4.01 7.86 -22.96
C GLY A 327 -3.72 9.13 -23.78
N LEU A 328 -3.07 10.09 -23.12
CA LEU A 328 -2.68 11.38 -23.67
C LEU A 328 -1.43 11.30 -24.54
N SER A 329 -1.44 12.00 -25.67
CA SER A 329 -0.26 12.21 -26.51
C SER A 329 0.64 13.29 -25.91
N ALA A 330 1.79 12.89 -25.36
CA ALA A 330 2.79 13.82 -24.85
C ALA A 330 3.33 14.76 -25.94
N ARG A 331 3.35 14.31 -27.20
CA ARG A 331 3.79 15.09 -28.36
C ARG A 331 2.86 16.27 -28.65
N ASP A 332 1.56 16.08 -28.52
CA ASP A 332 0.58 17.14 -28.77
C ASP A 332 0.54 18.17 -27.62
N LEU A 333 0.85 17.71 -26.40
CA LEU A 333 0.88 18.55 -25.19
C LEU A 333 2.19 19.32 -25.01
N LEU A 334 3.28 18.85 -25.62
CA LEU A 334 4.63 19.43 -25.54
C LEU A 334 5.18 19.72 -26.96
N PRO A 335 4.57 20.65 -27.72
CA PRO A 335 4.95 20.92 -29.11
C PRO A 335 6.37 21.52 -29.24
N ASP A 336 6.90 22.08 -28.16
CA ASP A 336 8.24 22.62 -28.00
C ASP A 336 9.31 21.54 -27.68
N TRP A 337 8.91 20.27 -27.57
CA TRP A 337 9.80 19.16 -27.25
C TRP A 337 10.01 18.24 -28.44
N ASN A 338 11.24 17.75 -28.58
CA ASN A 338 11.57 16.71 -29.56
C ASN A 338 11.24 15.30 -29.00
N ALA A 339 11.18 14.29 -29.88
CA ALA A 339 10.83 12.93 -29.47
C ALA A 339 11.80 12.31 -28.45
N THR A 340 13.09 12.66 -28.50
CA THR A 340 14.11 12.19 -27.57
C THR A 340 13.94 12.76 -26.18
N ASP A 341 13.66 14.07 -26.08
CA ASP A 341 13.41 14.75 -24.80
C ASP A 341 12.11 14.23 -24.16
N ILE A 342 11.07 13.97 -24.98
CA ILE A 342 9.81 13.37 -24.50
C ILE A 342 10.07 11.97 -23.94
N ALA A 343 10.81 11.13 -24.66
CA ALA A 343 11.15 9.80 -24.18
C ALA A 343 11.97 9.85 -22.87
N ALA A 344 12.91 10.78 -22.75
CA ALA A 344 13.69 10.99 -21.54
C ALA A 344 12.82 11.47 -20.35
N LEU A 345 11.85 12.35 -20.59
CA LEU A 345 10.88 12.78 -19.58
C LEU A 345 10.00 11.62 -19.10
N LEU A 346 9.42 10.84 -20.02
CA LEU A 346 8.56 9.71 -19.67
C LEU A 346 9.32 8.56 -19.00
N ALA A 347 10.65 8.50 -19.14
CA ALA A 347 11.50 7.57 -18.44
C ALA A 347 11.86 8.01 -17.01
N ARG A 348 11.42 9.18 -16.56
CA ARG A 348 11.68 9.64 -15.20
C ARG A 348 10.80 8.87 -14.19
N PRO A 349 11.34 8.48 -13.01
CA PRO A 349 10.60 7.77 -11.94
C PRO A 349 9.34 8.45 -11.37
N VAL A 350 8.98 9.63 -11.87
CA VAL A 350 7.71 10.30 -11.53
C VAL A 350 6.53 9.62 -12.25
N PHE A 351 6.81 8.93 -13.35
CA PHE A 351 5.88 8.10 -14.10
C PHE A 351 6.09 6.63 -13.78
N ASP A 352 5.01 5.84 -13.90
CA ASP A 352 4.90 4.41 -13.59
C ASP A 352 4.13 3.68 -14.68
N GLU A 353 4.34 2.36 -14.77
CA GLU A 353 3.52 1.46 -15.57
C GLU A 353 2.04 1.55 -15.20
N ALA A 354 1.19 1.80 -16.19
CA ALA A 354 -0.26 1.72 -16.04
C ALA A 354 -0.80 0.46 -16.74
N ILE A 355 -1.26 0.63 -17.98
CA ILE A 355 -1.60 -0.45 -18.91
C ILE A 355 -0.49 -0.59 -19.96
N TYR A 356 -0.44 -1.73 -20.64
CA TYR A 356 0.60 -2.00 -21.63
C TYR A 356 0.67 -0.90 -22.71
N GLY A 357 1.83 -0.24 -22.82
CA GLY A 357 2.04 0.86 -23.77
C GLY A 357 1.66 2.25 -23.28
N THR A 358 1.40 2.41 -21.99
CA THR A 358 1.20 3.73 -21.37
C THR A 358 1.95 3.84 -20.06
N VAL A 359 2.22 5.08 -19.65
CA VAL A 359 2.68 5.42 -18.31
C VAL A 359 1.69 6.38 -17.66
N ARG A 360 1.66 6.45 -16.33
CA ARG A 360 0.89 7.44 -15.57
C ARG A 360 1.74 8.01 -14.45
N PHE A 361 1.33 9.12 -13.84
CA PHE A 361 2.01 9.58 -12.61
C PHE A 361 1.93 8.50 -11.53
N HIS A 362 3.06 8.21 -10.88
CA HIS A 362 3.19 7.14 -9.87
C HIS A 362 2.16 7.21 -8.74
N HIS A 363 1.72 8.42 -8.39
CA HIS A 363 0.70 8.61 -7.37
C HIS A 363 -0.26 9.74 -7.75
N ARG A 364 -1.54 9.55 -7.41
CA ARG A 364 -2.61 10.52 -7.68
C ARG A 364 -2.33 11.90 -7.09
N SER A 365 -1.86 11.98 -5.85
CA SER A 365 -1.56 13.28 -5.22
C SER A 365 -0.42 14.03 -5.90
N VAL A 366 0.54 13.33 -6.52
CA VAL A 366 1.62 13.98 -7.28
C VAL A 366 1.07 14.62 -8.55
N ARG A 367 0.17 13.92 -9.26
CA ARG A 367 -0.55 14.50 -10.40
C ARG A 367 -1.37 15.72 -9.98
N GLU A 368 -2.10 15.65 -8.88
CA GLU A 368 -2.91 16.77 -8.37
C GLU A 368 -2.05 17.97 -7.98
N TYR A 369 -0.93 17.74 -7.30
CA TYR A 369 0.05 18.78 -6.95
C TYR A 369 0.65 19.44 -8.19
N LEU A 370 1.15 18.65 -9.15
CA LEU A 370 1.74 19.16 -10.39
C LEU A 370 0.72 19.95 -11.23
N ALA A 371 -0.53 19.47 -11.29
CA ALA A 371 -1.61 20.22 -11.92
C ALA A 371 -1.88 21.53 -11.19
N ALA A 372 -1.87 21.56 -9.85
CA ALA A 372 -2.05 22.79 -9.08
C ALA A 372 -0.92 23.79 -9.31
N VAL A 373 0.34 23.33 -9.41
CA VAL A 373 1.49 24.16 -9.77
C VAL A 373 1.28 24.78 -11.16
N TRP A 374 0.81 24.00 -12.14
CA TRP A 374 0.48 24.52 -13.47
C TRP A 374 -0.61 25.61 -13.42
N PHE A 375 -1.71 25.36 -12.68
CA PHE A 375 -2.79 26.33 -12.55
C PHE A 375 -2.36 27.59 -11.80
N ARG A 376 -1.51 27.48 -10.78
CA ARG A 376 -0.92 28.62 -10.07
C ARG A 376 -0.21 29.55 -11.05
N ASP A 377 0.61 28.99 -11.95
CA ASP A 377 1.37 29.77 -12.92
C ASP A 377 0.45 30.45 -13.97
N LEU A 378 -0.69 29.83 -14.30
CA LEU A 378 -1.72 30.44 -15.14
C LEU A 378 -2.52 31.54 -14.41
N LEU A 379 -2.77 31.39 -13.11
CA LEU A 379 -3.47 32.39 -12.28
C LEU A 379 -2.61 33.61 -11.99
N ALA A 380 -1.27 33.44 -11.96
CA ALA A 380 -0.32 34.53 -11.80
C ALA A 380 -0.37 35.54 -12.97
N LYS A 381 -0.86 35.11 -14.15
CA LYS A 381 -1.05 35.97 -15.33
C LYS A 381 -2.41 36.69 -15.24
N PRO A 382 -2.45 38.03 -15.12
CA PRO A 382 -3.70 38.77 -14.92
C PRO A 382 -4.73 38.56 -16.03
N THR A 383 -4.28 38.36 -17.27
CA THR A 383 -5.14 38.21 -18.45
C THR A 383 -5.92 36.90 -18.48
N SER A 384 -5.44 35.84 -17.82
CA SER A 384 -6.08 34.51 -17.83
C SER A 384 -6.84 34.20 -16.55
N ARG A 385 -6.66 34.97 -15.47
CA ARG A 385 -7.18 34.63 -14.14
C ARG A 385 -8.68 34.34 -14.13
N GLN A 386 -9.50 35.21 -14.71
CA GLN A 386 -10.94 35.03 -14.75
C GLN A 386 -11.35 33.75 -15.50
N THR A 387 -10.72 33.49 -16.65
CA THR A 387 -10.96 32.28 -17.45
C THR A 387 -10.58 31.01 -16.70
N ILE A 388 -9.46 31.03 -15.98
CA ILE A 388 -9.01 29.88 -15.18
C ILE A 388 -9.93 29.67 -13.98
N GLU A 389 -10.32 30.73 -13.25
CA GLU A 389 -11.26 30.63 -12.13
C GLU A 389 -12.61 30.05 -12.55
N GLN A 390 -13.09 30.34 -13.77
CA GLN A 390 -14.33 29.78 -14.34
C GLN A 390 -14.27 28.26 -14.60
N LEU A 391 -13.07 27.68 -14.65
CA LEU A 391 -12.91 26.22 -14.72
C LEU A 391 -13.22 25.56 -13.37
N PHE A 392 -12.93 26.24 -12.25
CA PHE A 392 -13.11 25.74 -10.89
C PHE A 392 -14.46 26.13 -10.28
N PHE A 393 -14.95 27.34 -10.58
CA PHE A 393 -16.15 27.90 -9.96
C PHE A 393 -17.15 28.30 -11.03
N ARG A 394 -18.41 27.85 -10.88
CA ARG A 394 -19.50 28.20 -11.79
C ARG A 394 -20.72 28.66 -11.01
N THR A 395 -21.51 29.53 -11.61
CA THR A 395 -22.82 29.90 -11.06
C THR A 395 -23.89 29.04 -11.74
N GLN A 396 -24.58 28.21 -10.97
CA GLN A 396 -25.71 27.39 -11.41
C GLN A 396 -26.93 27.74 -10.56
N TYR A 397 -28.06 28.07 -11.20
CA TYR A 397 -29.30 28.46 -10.52
C TYR A 397 -29.13 29.59 -9.49
N GLY A 398 -28.23 30.54 -9.74
CA GLY A 398 -27.92 31.64 -8.82
C GLY A 398 -27.02 31.27 -7.64
N LEU A 399 -26.60 30.00 -7.52
CA LEU A 399 -25.65 29.52 -6.53
C LEU A 399 -24.28 29.33 -7.16
N GLU A 400 -23.25 29.75 -6.46
CA GLU A 400 -21.87 29.47 -6.85
C GLU A 400 -21.47 28.06 -6.36
N VAL A 401 -20.90 27.25 -7.25
CA VAL A 401 -20.56 25.84 -6.98
C VAL A 401 -19.15 25.51 -7.46
N VAL A 402 -18.51 24.54 -6.80
CA VAL A 402 -17.22 23.98 -7.24
C VAL A 402 -17.46 22.97 -8.36
N VAL A 403 -16.67 23.06 -9.44
CA VAL A 403 -16.72 22.11 -10.54
C VAL A 403 -16.10 20.77 -10.10
N PRO A 404 -16.85 19.65 -10.07
CA PRO A 404 -16.39 18.40 -9.47
C PRO A 404 -15.07 17.87 -10.02
N ARG A 405 -14.84 17.99 -11.34
CA ARG A 405 -13.64 17.47 -12.01
C ARG A 405 -12.34 18.09 -11.47
N LEU A 406 -12.35 19.38 -11.17
CA LEU A 406 -11.16 20.10 -10.71
C LEU A 406 -11.09 20.25 -9.20
N ARG A 407 -12.06 19.69 -8.48
CA ARG A 407 -12.15 19.75 -7.01
C ARG A 407 -10.85 19.28 -6.33
N LEU A 408 -10.25 18.22 -6.84
CA LEU A 408 -9.07 17.56 -6.28
C LEU A 408 -7.78 18.38 -6.35
N VAL A 409 -7.75 19.40 -7.21
CA VAL A 409 -6.60 20.30 -7.38
C VAL A 409 -6.69 21.49 -6.41
N LEU A 410 -7.90 21.86 -6.00
CA LEU A 410 -8.15 23.02 -5.12
C LEU A 410 -7.43 22.96 -3.78
N PRO A 411 -7.27 21.81 -3.08
CA PRO A 411 -6.56 21.76 -1.80
C PRO A 411 -5.11 22.24 -1.93
N TRP A 412 -4.42 21.85 -3.00
CA TRP A 412 -3.08 22.31 -3.32
C TRP A 412 -3.07 23.77 -3.77
N LEU A 413 -3.99 24.15 -4.66
CA LEU A 413 -4.05 25.48 -5.22
C LEU A 413 -4.36 26.56 -4.16
N ALA A 414 -5.14 26.20 -3.13
CA ALA A 414 -5.45 27.07 -2.00
C ALA A 414 -4.24 27.38 -1.10
N ILE A 415 -3.19 26.55 -1.14
CA ILE A 415 -1.91 26.85 -0.48
C ILE A 415 -1.18 27.95 -1.25
N PHE A 416 -1.24 27.90 -2.59
CA PHE A 416 -0.48 28.81 -3.46
C PHE A 416 -1.17 30.14 -3.74
N ASP A 417 -2.52 30.19 -3.75
CA ASP A 417 -3.29 31.40 -4.09
C ASP A 417 -4.37 31.70 -3.04
N GLN A 418 -4.21 32.83 -2.35
CA GLN A 418 -5.13 33.27 -1.30
C GLN A 418 -6.56 33.52 -1.80
N ARG A 419 -6.76 34.07 -3.00
CA ARG A 419 -8.13 34.36 -3.47
C ARG A 419 -8.88 33.08 -3.83
N ILE A 420 -8.17 32.08 -4.36
CA ILE A 420 -8.74 30.74 -4.54
C ILE A 420 -9.15 30.17 -3.19
N ARG A 421 -8.26 30.21 -2.20
CA ARG A 421 -8.56 29.73 -0.84
C ARG A 421 -9.80 30.39 -0.25
N ASP A 422 -9.86 31.72 -0.25
CA ASP A 422 -10.97 32.47 0.35
C ASP A 422 -12.30 32.17 -0.38
N ARG A 423 -12.26 31.91 -1.70
CA ARG A 423 -13.42 31.52 -2.50
C ARG A 423 -13.87 30.09 -2.21
N VAL A 424 -12.93 29.14 -2.05
CA VAL A 424 -13.24 27.76 -1.63
C VAL A 424 -13.85 27.74 -0.23
N GLU A 425 -13.26 28.46 0.73
CA GLU A 425 -13.75 28.56 2.12
C GLU A 425 -15.21 29.04 2.17
N ARG A 426 -15.58 29.99 1.29
CA ARG A 426 -16.95 30.51 1.20
C ARG A 426 -17.94 29.52 0.59
N ILE A 427 -17.55 28.83 -0.49
CA ILE A 427 -18.46 27.99 -1.28
C ILE A 427 -18.59 26.61 -0.63
N GLU A 428 -17.45 25.91 -0.54
CA GLU A 428 -17.34 24.51 -0.11
C GLU A 428 -16.02 24.31 0.66
N PRO A 429 -15.97 24.70 1.95
CA PRO A 429 -14.76 24.63 2.78
C PRO A 429 -14.22 23.20 2.95
N GLU A 430 -15.12 22.21 2.86
CA GLU A 430 -14.87 20.77 2.95
C GLU A 430 -13.75 20.31 2.00
N VAL A 431 -13.63 20.94 0.83
CA VAL A 431 -12.56 20.68 -0.16
C VAL A 431 -11.18 20.72 0.48
N LEU A 432 -10.93 21.67 1.39
CA LEU A 432 -9.60 21.89 1.99
C LEU A 432 -9.17 20.77 2.95
N PHE A 433 -10.06 19.82 3.25
CA PHE A 433 -9.76 18.61 4.01
C PHE A 433 -9.46 17.41 3.09
N GLU A 434 -9.91 17.42 1.84
CA GLU A 434 -9.88 16.25 0.95
C GLU A 434 -8.47 15.91 0.43
N GLY A 435 -7.55 16.87 0.40
CA GLY A 435 -6.18 16.68 -0.08
C GLY A 435 -5.24 17.81 0.35
N GLY A 436 -4.14 17.99 -0.38
CA GLY A 436 -3.19 19.05 -0.09
C GLY A 436 -2.44 18.86 1.24
N ASP A 437 -1.81 19.95 1.68
CA ASP A 437 -1.15 20.07 2.98
C ASP A 437 -1.77 21.21 3.79
N PRO A 438 -2.83 20.96 4.58
CA PRO A 438 -3.50 21.98 5.37
C PRO A 438 -2.60 22.64 6.42
N SER A 439 -1.50 22.00 6.82
CA SER A 439 -0.53 22.56 7.76
C SER A 439 0.15 23.83 7.23
N GLN A 440 0.18 23.99 5.90
CA GLN A 440 0.76 25.16 5.22
C GLN A 440 -0.19 26.36 5.15
N LEU A 441 -1.45 26.19 5.56
CA LEU A 441 -2.40 27.29 5.65
C LEU A 441 -2.11 28.14 6.89
N ALA A 442 -2.32 29.46 6.79
CA ALA A 442 -2.19 30.36 7.93
C ALA A 442 -3.08 29.91 9.11
N PRO A 443 -2.61 29.97 10.37
CA PRO A 443 -3.36 29.50 11.53
C PRO A 443 -4.77 30.06 11.61
N GLU A 444 -4.96 31.35 11.32
CA GLU A 444 -6.28 31.99 11.34
C GLU A 444 -7.22 31.41 10.28
N ALA A 445 -6.69 31.04 9.09
CA ALA A 445 -7.48 30.40 8.05
C ALA A 445 -7.90 29.00 8.48
N ARG A 446 -7.01 28.23 9.12
CA ARG A 446 -7.32 26.90 9.66
C ARG A 446 -8.41 26.97 10.73
N ARG A 447 -8.33 27.94 11.65
CA ARG A 447 -9.36 28.14 12.69
C ARG A 447 -10.73 28.45 12.10
N ARG A 448 -10.81 29.36 11.11
CA ARG A 448 -12.09 29.66 10.43
C ARG A 448 -12.64 28.46 9.68
N LEU A 449 -11.77 27.76 8.96
CA LEU A 449 -12.11 26.56 8.21
C LEU A 449 -12.70 25.46 9.13
N LEU A 450 -12.07 25.21 10.28
CA LEU A 450 -12.57 24.28 11.28
C LEU A 450 -13.99 24.65 11.76
N ARG A 451 -14.21 25.92 12.10
CA ARG A 451 -15.52 26.42 12.55
C ARG A 451 -16.58 26.26 11.45
N SER A 452 -16.27 26.66 10.22
CA SER A 452 -17.19 26.57 9.09
C SER A 452 -17.57 25.11 8.76
N VAL A 453 -16.62 24.18 8.84
CA VAL A 453 -16.92 22.75 8.67
C VAL A 453 -17.80 22.22 9.79
N CYS A 454 -17.56 22.59 11.05
CA CYS A 454 -18.42 22.18 12.16
C CYS A 454 -19.86 22.69 12.00
N GLU A 455 -20.02 23.93 11.54
CA GLU A 455 -21.34 24.51 11.22
C GLU A 455 -22.05 23.70 10.12
N ARG A 456 -21.37 23.39 9.01
CA ARG A 456 -21.97 22.61 7.90
C ARG A 456 -22.27 21.16 8.30
N LEU A 457 -21.45 20.54 9.14
CA LEU A 457 -21.70 19.21 9.69
C LEU A 457 -22.98 19.21 10.56
N ALA A 458 -23.14 20.21 11.42
CA ALA A 458 -24.35 20.36 12.24
C ALA A 458 -25.61 20.59 11.40
N GLU A 459 -25.49 21.33 10.29
CA GLU A 459 -26.59 21.55 9.34
C GLU A 459 -26.87 20.35 8.42
N ASN A 460 -26.11 19.26 8.52
CA ASN A 460 -26.14 18.10 7.60
C ASN A 460 -25.92 18.49 6.12
N LYS A 461 -25.18 19.58 5.87
CA LYS A 461 -24.83 20.05 4.52
C LYS A 461 -23.47 19.56 4.04
N SER A 462 -22.73 18.88 4.91
CA SER A 462 -21.40 18.35 4.62
C SER A 462 -21.46 16.91 4.13
N ASN A 463 -20.60 16.60 3.14
CA ASN A 463 -20.38 15.23 2.69
C ASN A 463 -19.55 14.44 3.71
N HIS A 464 -19.64 13.11 3.67
CA HIS A 464 -18.84 12.21 4.53
C HIS A 464 -17.32 12.35 4.34
N SER A 465 -16.86 12.98 3.25
CA SER A 465 -15.43 13.11 2.88
C SER A 465 -14.57 13.87 3.90
N VAL A 466 -15.13 14.80 4.68
CA VAL A 466 -14.37 15.57 5.67
C VAL A 466 -14.06 14.76 6.93
N THR A 467 -14.82 13.70 7.15
CA THR A 467 -14.62 12.79 8.29
C THR A 467 -13.69 11.62 7.96
N ASP A 468 -13.12 11.61 6.76
CA ASP A 468 -12.11 10.65 6.34
C ASP A 468 -10.87 10.74 7.22
N TYR A 469 -10.25 9.60 7.48
CA TYR A 469 -9.16 9.45 8.44
C TYR A 469 -7.96 10.31 8.07
N ALA A 470 -7.51 10.20 6.80
CA ALA A 470 -6.38 10.96 6.28
C ALA A 470 -6.63 12.48 6.29
N ALA A 471 -7.87 12.90 6.05
CA ALA A 471 -8.27 14.30 6.06
C ALA A 471 -8.15 14.93 7.46
N VAL A 472 -8.61 14.20 8.48
CA VAL A 472 -8.53 14.63 9.89
C VAL A 472 -7.08 14.68 10.36
N GLN A 473 -6.28 13.68 10.00
CA GLN A 473 -4.87 13.57 10.37
C GLN A 473 -4.04 14.73 9.83
N ARG A 474 -4.21 15.07 8.54
CA ARG A 474 -3.51 16.19 7.89
C ARG A 474 -3.83 17.57 8.50
N PHE A 475 -4.98 17.71 9.15
CA PHE A 475 -5.45 19.00 9.68
C PHE A 475 -5.21 19.19 11.17
N ALA A 476 -5.13 18.11 11.94
CA ALA A 476 -5.05 18.19 13.40
C ALA A 476 -3.64 18.60 13.85
N ALA A 477 -3.48 19.85 14.30
CA ALA A 477 -2.25 20.33 14.91
C ALA A 477 -2.54 21.25 16.11
N ASP A 478 -1.51 21.56 16.88
CA ASP A 478 -1.65 22.27 18.16
C ASP A 478 -2.36 23.63 18.06
N ASP A 479 -2.21 24.33 16.94
CA ASP A 479 -2.72 25.70 16.72
C ASP A 479 -4.26 25.81 16.71
N VAL A 480 -4.97 24.71 16.46
CA VAL A 480 -6.45 24.63 16.46
C VAL A 480 -7.02 24.03 17.74
N THR A 481 -6.19 23.65 18.71
CA THR A 481 -6.65 22.89 19.89
C THR A 481 -7.63 23.66 20.75
N ASP A 482 -7.41 24.95 20.99
CA ASP A 482 -8.32 25.77 21.78
C ASP A 482 -9.69 25.95 21.10
N ASP A 483 -9.70 26.07 19.77
CA ASP A 483 -10.93 26.09 18.98
C ASP A 483 -11.68 24.75 19.09
N ILE A 484 -10.97 23.61 19.04
CA ILE A 484 -11.57 22.27 19.25
C ILE A 484 -12.26 22.21 20.61
N LYS A 485 -11.61 22.65 21.69
CA LYS A 485 -12.21 22.67 23.03
C LYS A 485 -13.48 23.51 23.10
N GLN A 486 -13.47 24.69 22.46
CA GLN A 486 -14.63 25.56 22.39
C GLN A 486 -15.78 24.92 21.59
N LEU A 487 -15.46 24.30 20.45
CA LEU A 487 -16.43 23.66 19.57
C LEU A 487 -17.07 22.42 20.23
N ILE A 488 -16.30 21.63 20.99
CA ILE A 488 -16.85 20.51 21.77
C ILE A 488 -17.90 21.00 22.77
N LYS A 489 -17.64 22.15 23.43
CA LYS A 489 -18.61 22.76 24.37
C LYS A 489 -19.85 23.29 23.63
N GLN A 490 -19.66 23.92 22.47
CA GLN A 490 -20.74 24.46 21.64
C GLN A 490 -21.66 23.36 21.10
N TYR A 491 -21.08 22.29 20.56
CA TYR A 491 -21.80 21.20 19.90
C TYR A 491 -21.99 19.96 20.79
N LYS A 492 -22.07 20.15 22.12
CA LYS A 492 -22.20 19.06 23.11
C LYS A 492 -23.35 18.06 22.87
N ASN A 493 -24.37 18.46 22.11
CA ASN A 493 -25.55 17.66 21.81
C ASN A 493 -25.56 17.12 20.37
N ASP A 494 -24.51 17.35 19.58
CA ASP A 494 -24.38 16.88 18.21
C ASP A 494 -23.32 15.76 18.11
N PRO A 495 -23.73 14.48 18.11
CA PRO A 495 -22.78 13.37 18.06
C PRO A 495 -21.89 13.36 16.80
N LYS A 496 -22.36 13.93 15.68
CA LYS A 496 -21.60 13.94 14.42
C LYS A 496 -20.41 14.90 14.53
N VAL A 497 -20.66 16.13 14.98
CA VAL A 497 -19.62 17.13 15.19
C VAL A 497 -18.65 16.69 16.28
N LEU A 498 -19.17 16.14 17.39
CA LEU A 498 -18.31 15.60 18.45
C LEU A 498 -17.43 14.45 17.95
N SER A 499 -17.95 13.55 17.10
CA SER A 499 -17.14 12.44 16.58
C SER A 499 -15.99 12.97 15.72
N PHE A 500 -16.25 13.98 14.90
CA PHE A 500 -15.23 14.65 14.10
C PHE A 500 -14.15 15.33 14.97
N LEU A 501 -14.55 16.11 15.98
CA LEU A 501 -13.62 16.81 16.87
C LEU A 501 -12.79 15.86 17.74
N VAL A 502 -13.40 14.78 18.25
CA VAL A 502 -12.68 13.76 19.03
C VAL A 502 -11.69 12.99 18.16
N ARG A 503 -12.01 12.74 16.89
CA ARG A 503 -11.04 12.18 15.94
C ARG A 503 -9.86 13.13 15.72
N MET A 504 -10.08 14.45 15.67
CA MET A 504 -8.96 15.41 15.60
C MET A 504 -8.05 15.34 16.83
N ILE A 505 -8.61 15.20 18.04
CA ILE A 505 -7.81 15.03 19.26
C ILE A 505 -6.96 13.76 19.16
N TRP A 506 -7.57 12.66 18.71
CA TRP A 506 -6.88 11.39 18.53
C TRP A 506 -5.74 11.49 17.51
N GLN A 507 -6.05 11.98 16.30
CA GLN A 507 -5.11 11.96 15.17
C GLN A 507 -4.01 13.01 15.28
N GLY A 508 -4.32 14.17 15.83
CA GLY A 508 -3.33 15.22 16.07
C GLY A 508 -2.53 15.04 17.36
N GLU A 509 -2.78 13.97 18.12
CA GLU A 509 -2.19 13.72 19.44
C GLU A 509 -2.25 14.96 20.36
N LEU A 510 -3.41 15.64 20.34
CA LEU A 510 -3.61 16.93 20.99
C LEU A 510 -3.73 16.78 22.51
N GLY A 511 -2.59 16.56 23.18
CA GLY A 511 -2.45 16.38 24.63
C GLY A 511 -3.23 17.38 25.46
N SER A 512 -3.23 18.65 25.05
CA SER A 512 -3.91 19.70 25.81
C SER A 512 -5.44 19.56 25.82
N ALA A 513 -6.05 18.78 24.92
CA ALA A 513 -7.49 18.49 24.85
C ALA A 513 -7.87 17.11 25.44
N ALA A 514 -6.96 16.46 26.18
CA ALA A 514 -7.21 15.17 26.81
C ALA A 514 -8.44 15.20 27.75
N SER A 515 -8.63 16.30 28.51
CA SER A 515 -9.76 16.44 29.44
C SER A 515 -11.13 16.32 28.76
N GLU A 516 -11.26 16.90 27.56
CA GLU A 516 -12.48 16.86 26.76
C GLU A 516 -12.76 15.43 26.25
N ALA A 517 -11.73 14.71 25.81
CA ALA A 517 -11.85 13.33 25.39
C ALA A 517 -12.23 12.40 26.57
N ILE A 518 -11.61 12.59 27.73
CA ILE A 518 -11.90 11.83 28.97
C ILE A 518 -13.36 12.03 29.39
N ALA A 519 -13.88 13.25 29.33
CA ALA A 519 -15.26 13.54 29.68
C ALA A 519 -16.27 12.79 28.78
N ILE A 520 -16.00 12.71 27.47
CA ILE A 520 -16.85 11.98 26.51
C ILE A 520 -16.72 10.46 26.69
N ALA A 521 -15.50 9.96 26.89
CA ALA A 521 -15.21 8.55 27.13
C ALA A 521 -15.89 8.03 28.41
N SER A 522 -15.93 8.87 29.45
CA SER A 522 -16.51 8.53 30.76
C SER A 522 -18.04 8.64 30.79
N ASN A 523 -18.69 9.14 29.73
CA ASN A 523 -20.14 9.28 29.68
C ASN A 523 -20.81 8.01 29.10
N PRO A 524 -21.57 7.24 29.91
CA PRO A 524 -22.24 6.02 29.46
C PRO A 524 -23.38 6.26 28.46
N ALA A 525 -23.92 7.49 28.43
CA ALA A 525 -25.00 7.87 27.53
C ALA A 525 -24.52 8.30 26.13
N SER A 526 -23.19 8.35 25.90
CA SER A 526 -22.62 8.68 24.60
C SER A 526 -23.05 7.69 23.52
N GLU A 527 -23.23 8.21 22.29
CA GLU A 527 -23.44 7.39 21.09
C GLU A 527 -22.28 6.38 20.93
N LYS A 528 -22.59 5.18 20.41
CA LYS A 528 -21.66 4.04 20.35
C LYS A 528 -20.32 4.44 19.70
N HIS A 529 -20.35 5.00 18.50
CA HIS A 529 -19.15 5.31 17.72
C HIS A 529 -18.41 6.53 18.27
N LEU A 530 -19.14 7.54 18.78
CA LEU A 530 -18.54 8.67 19.49
C LEU A 530 -17.71 8.22 20.69
N ARG A 531 -18.27 7.33 21.52
CA ARG A 531 -17.57 6.83 22.72
C ARG A 531 -16.34 6.00 22.37
N ILE A 532 -16.41 5.17 21.32
CA ILE A 532 -15.26 4.41 20.80
C ILE A 532 -14.16 5.37 20.32
N ALA A 533 -14.52 6.42 19.56
CA ALA A 533 -13.55 7.43 19.13
C ALA A 533 -12.90 8.14 20.33
N ALA A 534 -13.66 8.40 21.40
CA ALA A 534 -13.13 9.00 22.62
C ALA A 534 -12.14 8.08 23.35
N PHE A 535 -12.40 6.77 23.42
CA PHE A 535 -11.42 5.82 23.96
C PHE A 535 -10.11 5.87 23.19
N ARG A 536 -10.18 5.87 21.85
CA ARG A 536 -8.99 5.95 20.99
C ARG A 536 -8.24 7.27 21.18
N ALA A 537 -8.95 8.38 21.32
CA ALA A 537 -8.36 9.68 21.61
C ALA A 537 -7.60 9.67 22.94
N VAL A 538 -8.25 9.22 24.02
CA VAL A 538 -7.63 9.11 25.35
C VAL A 538 -6.40 8.20 25.30
N GLU A 539 -6.47 7.06 24.60
CA GLU A 539 -5.32 6.16 24.44
C GLU A 539 -4.11 6.81 23.78
N ALA A 540 -4.31 7.83 22.95
CA ALA A 540 -3.24 8.56 22.29
C ALA A 540 -2.72 9.74 23.11
N VAL A 541 -3.59 10.46 23.83
CA VAL A 541 -3.25 11.77 24.43
C VAL A 541 -3.22 11.82 25.95
N ALA A 542 -3.83 10.86 26.63
CA ALA A 542 -3.98 10.88 28.08
C ALA A 542 -2.92 10.01 28.78
N SER A 543 -2.81 10.19 30.10
CA SER A 543 -1.86 9.42 30.91
C SER A 543 -2.33 7.96 31.11
N PRO A 544 -1.42 7.03 31.43
CA PRO A 544 -1.81 5.68 31.84
C PRO A 544 -2.76 5.65 33.06
N GLU A 545 -2.68 6.64 33.94
CA GLU A 545 -3.56 6.80 35.11
C GLU A 545 -4.99 7.17 34.67
N ASP A 546 -5.14 8.05 33.68
CA ASP A 546 -6.44 8.42 33.11
C ASP A 546 -7.11 7.20 32.45
N LEU A 547 -6.34 6.40 31.71
CA LEU A 547 -6.82 5.17 31.10
C LEU A 547 -7.25 4.13 32.15
N SER A 548 -6.50 4.02 33.25
CA SER A 548 -6.89 3.17 34.39
C SER A 548 -8.21 3.66 34.98
N THR A 549 -8.36 4.97 35.17
CA THR A 549 -9.59 5.58 35.69
C THR A 549 -10.79 5.29 34.79
N ILE A 550 -10.65 5.41 33.46
CA ILE A 550 -11.72 5.08 32.51
C ILE A 550 -12.09 3.60 32.56
N ARG A 551 -11.10 2.70 32.66
CA ARG A 551 -11.34 1.26 32.79
C ARG A 551 -12.09 0.94 34.08
N THR A 552 -11.70 1.53 35.20
CA THR A 552 -12.39 1.37 36.48
C THR A 552 -13.82 1.91 36.42
N ALA A 553 -14.02 3.09 35.83
CA ALA A 553 -15.34 3.67 35.63
C ALA A 553 -16.24 2.77 34.75
N PHE A 554 -15.69 2.24 33.65
CA PHE A 554 -16.40 1.31 32.76
C PHE A 554 -16.80 0.02 33.47
N ALA A 555 -15.92 -0.58 34.27
CA ALA A 555 -16.24 -1.78 35.04
C ALA A 555 -17.31 -1.53 36.11
N ALA A 556 -17.44 -0.30 36.59
CA ALA A 556 -18.47 0.12 37.55
C ALA A 556 -19.84 0.39 36.89
N GLU A 557 -19.94 0.47 35.56
CA GLU A 557 -21.21 0.64 34.87
C GLU A 557 -22.19 -0.52 35.13
N ASN A 558 -23.48 -0.22 34.94
CA ASN A 558 -24.55 -1.21 35.06
C ASN A 558 -24.49 -2.20 33.90
N ALA A 559 -24.79 -3.47 34.19
CA ALA A 559 -24.93 -4.50 33.17
C ALA A 559 -26.19 -4.24 32.30
N PRO A 560 -26.20 -4.66 31.02
CA PRO A 560 -25.11 -5.32 30.32
C PRO A 560 -24.08 -4.34 29.71
N LEU A 561 -22.79 -4.64 29.84
CA LEU A 561 -21.71 -3.87 29.20
C LEU A 561 -21.68 -4.15 27.69
N LYS A 562 -21.49 -3.11 26.88
CA LYS A 562 -21.39 -3.28 25.42
C LYS A 562 -20.06 -3.93 25.04
N ARG A 563 -20.15 -5.01 24.24
CA ARG A 563 -19.01 -5.80 23.75
C ARG A 563 -18.01 -4.97 22.97
N ASP A 564 -18.50 -4.08 22.09
CA ASP A 564 -17.65 -3.19 21.29
C ASP A 564 -16.77 -2.25 22.14
N TRP A 565 -17.35 -1.73 23.23
CA TRP A 565 -16.63 -0.82 24.13
C TRP A 565 -15.57 -1.55 24.95
N LEU A 566 -15.88 -2.77 25.40
CA LEU A 566 -14.93 -3.63 26.10
C LEU A 566 -13.77 -4.03 25.18
N SER A 567 -14.06 -4.44 23.93
CA SER A 567 -13.04 -4.80 22.94
C SER A 567 -12.06 -3.64 22.71
N GLN A 568 -12.58 -2.43 22.49
CA GLN A 568 -11.73 -1.25 22.28
C GLN A 568 -10.83 -0.93 23.49
N LEU A 569 -11.35 -0.98 24.73
CA LEU A 569 -10.56 -0.70 25.94
C LEU A 569 -9.52 -1.80 26.26
N LEU A 570 -9.76 -3.02 25.78
CA LEU A 570 -8.90 -4.18 25.95
C LEU A 570 -7.75 -4.19 24.95
N PHE A 571 -7.97 -3.68 23.74
CA PHE A 571 -7.00 -3.69 22.64
C PHE A 571 -5.59 -3.20 23.07
N ARG A 572 -5.51 -2.11 23.86
CA ARG A 572 -4.25 -1.58 24.43
C ARG A 572 -4.16 -1.68 25.95
N ALA A 573 -4.92 -2.57 26.59
CA ALA A 573 -4.79 -2.79 28.02
C ALA A 573 -3.40 -3.37 28.38
N PRO A 574 -2.75 -2.88 29.47
CA PRO A 574 -1.48 -3.43 29.91
C PRO A 574 -1.66 -4.87 30.38
N ALA A 575 -0.78 -5.78 29.96
CA ALA A 575 -0.87 -7.20 30.28
C ALA A 575 -0.38 -7.46 31.73
N THR A 576 -1.22 -7.10 32.70
CA THR A 576 -0.90 -7.16 34.14
C THR A 576 -1.99 -7.86 34.93
N LYS A 577 -1.68 -8.30 36.15
CA LYS A 577 -2.66 -8.88 37.09
C LYS A 577 -3.86 -7.97 37.36
N HIS A 578 -3.65 -6.65 37.42
CA HIS A 578 -4.74 -5.69 37.59
C HIS A 578 -5.70 -5.71 36.40
N SER A 579 -5.17 -5.78 35.18
CA SER A 579 -5.99 -5.88 33.96
C SER A 579 -6.72 -7.22 33.85
N ILE A 580 -6.15 -8.32 34.36
CA ILE A 580 -6.85 -9.61 34.46
C ILE A 580 -8.08 -9.49 35.36
N ALA A 581 -7.92 -8.91 36.55
CA ALA A 581 -9.03 -8.71 37.48
C ALA A 581 -10.11 -7.79 36.90
N TRP A 582 -9.70 -6.71 36.22
CA TRP A 582 -10.61 -5.81 35.52
C TRP A 582 -11.38 -6.51 34.39
N LEU A 583 -10.69 -7.32 33.57
CA LEU A 583 -11.31 -8.05 32.47
C LEU A 583 -12.30 -9.10 32.97
N ASP A 584 -11.97 -9.87 34.02
CA ASP A 584 -12.89 -10.83 34.64
C ASP A 584 -14.17 -10.13 35.14
N GLN A 585 -14.03 -8.99 35.81
CA GLN A 585 -15.19 -8.20 36.25
C GLN A 585 -16.06 -7.73 35.08
N CYS A 586 -15.44 -7.29 33.98
CA CYS A 586 -16.17 -6.83 32.80
C CYS A 586 -16.87 -7.98 32.06
N LEU A 587 -16.18 -9.11 31.86
CA LEU A 587 -16.73 -10.29 31.17
C LEU A 587 -17.97 -10.81 31.89
N ARG A 588 -18.00 -10.80 33.24
CA ARG A 588 -19.19 -11.21 34.02
C ARG A 588 -20.42 -10.32 33.81
N LYS A 589 -20.23 -9.09 33.34
CA LYS A 589 -21.28 -8.10 33.09
C LYS A 589 -21.56 -7.87 31.60
N VAL A 590 -20.82 -8.51 30.69
CA VAL A 590 -20.89 -8.21 29.26
C VAL A 590 -22.21 -8.69 28.65
N ALA A 591 -22.71 -7.96 27.66
CA ALA A 591 -23.85 -8.39 26.87
C ALA A 591 -23.58 -9.72 26.13
N ASP A 592 -24.65 -10.45 25.85
CA ASP A 592 -24.60 -11.69 25.09
C ASP A 592 -24.09 -11.44 23.67
N ALA A 593 -23.37 -12.43 23.13
CA ALA A 593 -22.90 -12.39 21.75
C ALA A 593 -24.11 -12.39 20.79
N ASN A 594 -24.08 -11.54 19.77
CA ASN A 594 -25.12 -11.48 18.75
C ASN A 594 -24.61 -12.15 17.46
N PRO A 595 -25.17 -13.30 17.04
CA PRO A 595 -24.71 -14.03 15.85
C PRO A 595 -24.87 -13.27 14.53
N HIS A 596 -25.67 -12.20 14.52
CA HIS A 596 -25.99 -11.41 13.32
C HIS A 596 -25.20 -10.09 13.23
N ARG A 597 -24.23 -9.87 14.12
CA ARG A 597 -23.34 -8.70 14.08
C ARG A 597 -21.89 -9.15 14.18
N ALA A 598 -21.02 -8.44 13.45
CA ALA A 598 -19.59 -8.53 13.67
C ALA A 598 -19.28 -8.14 15.13
N ASP A 599 -18.47 -8.97 15.79
CA ASP A 599 -18.08 -8.86 17.18
C ASP A 599 -16.58 -9.13 17.24
N GLU A 600 -15.81 -8.17 17.75
CA GLU A 600 -14.34 -8.21 17.79
C GLU A 600 -13.83 -8.49 19.22
N LEU A 601 -14.72 -8.89 20.14
CA LEU A 601 -14.34 -9.10 21.53
C LEU A 601 -13.57 -10.41 21.73
N ASP A 602 -13.88 -11.46 20.97
CA ASP A 602 -13.12 -12.70 20.92
C ASP A 602 -11.66 -12.43 20.51
N ASP A 603 -11.45 -11.74 19.40
CA ASP A 603 -10.12 -11.34 18.91
C ASP A 603 -9.38 -10.47 19.92
N ALA A 604 -10.07 -9.51 20.54
CA ALA A 604 -9.46 -8.65 21.55
C ALA A 604 -9.04 -9.42 22.81
N VAL A 605 -9.83 -10.40 23.26
CA VAL A 605 -9.47 -11.26 24.40
C VAL A 605 -8.32 -12.19 24.03
N THR A 606 -8.34 -12.80 22.83
CA THR A 606 -7.22 -13.62 22.31
C THR A 606 -5.93 -12.80 22.26
N GLY A 607 -5.97 -11.61 21.66
CA GLY A 607 -4.81 -10.72 21.59
C GLY A 607 -4.31 -10.25 22.97
N PHE A 608 -5.19 -10.11 23.97
CA PHE A 608 -4.76 -9.85 25.34
C PHE A 608 -4.08 -11.08 25.97
N VAL A 609 -4.65 -12.27 25.79
CA VAL A 609 -4.08 -13.54 26.25
C VAL A 609 -2.70 -13.77 25.64
N ASP A 610 -2.49 -13.47 24.35
CA ASP A 610 -1.19 -13.62 23.68
C ASP A 610 -0.11 -12.69 24.23
N ARG A 611 -0.48 -11.51 24.74
CA ARG A 611 0.45 -10.55 25.34
C ARG A 611 0.79 -10.83 26.81
N LEU A 612 0.03 -11.69 27.50
CA LEU A 612 0.29 -12.01 28.91
C LEU A 612 1.62 -12.76 29.08
N ALA A 613 2.29 -12.48 30.20
CA ALA A 613 3.43 -13.28 30.67
C ALA A 613 2.96 -14.71 30.99
N ILE A 614 3.84 -15.69 30.76
CA ILE A 614 3.53 -17.12 30.95
C ILE A 614 3.04 -17.38 32.38
N ASP A 615 3.63 -16.72 33.38
CA ASP A 615 3.27 -16.90 34.79
C ASP A 615 1.88 -16.34 35.17
N ASP A 616 1.34 -15.42 34.36
CA ASP A 616 0.04 -14.79 34.59
C ASP A 616 -1.10 -15.50 33.84
N LEU A 617 -0.78 -16.27 32.79
CA LEU A 617 -1.75 -17.06 32.01
C LEU A 617 -2.64 -17.99 32.87
N PRO A 618 -2.12 -18.72 33.89
CA PRO A 618 -2.95 -19.62 34.68
C PRO A 618 -4.08 -18.89 35.42
N THR A 619 -3.81 -17.65 35.88
CA THR A 619 -4.81 -16.82 36.55
C THR A 619 -5.91 -16.44 35.56
N MET A 620 -5.54 -15.94 34.38
CA MET A 620 -6.50 -15.55 33.34
C MET A 620 -7.34 -16.74 32.85
N LEU A 621 -6.70 -17.89 32.56
CA LEU A 621 -7.40 -19.08 32.10
C LEU A 621 -8.35 -19.65 33.16
N THR A 622 -8.03 -19.53 34.44
CA THR A 622 -8.94 -19.92 35.53
C THR A 622 -10.19 -19.04 35.56
N CYS A 623 -10.05 -17.73 35.33
CA CYS A 623 -11.19 -16.82 35.18
C CYS A 623 -12.08 -17.21 33.99
N LEU A 624 -11.48 -17.50 32.83
CA LEU A 624 -12.21 -17.93 31.63
C LEU A 624 -12.92 -19.28 31.84
N ALA A 625 -12.27 -20.23 32.54
CA ALA A 625 -12.88 -21.52 32.91
C ALA A 625 -14.19 -21.34 33.68
N ALA A 626 -14.17 -20.48 34.69
CA ALA A 626 -15.33 -20.22 35.53
C ALA A 626 -16.51 -19.61 34.75
N LEU A 627 -16.23 -18.85 33.68
CA LEU A 627 -17.27 -18.31 32.79
C LEU A 627 -17.82 -19.39 31.84
N LEU A 628 -16.96 -20.24 31.31
CA LEU A 628 -17.33 -21.36 30.44
C LEU A 628 -18.16 -22.43 31.16
N GLU A 629 -18.13 -22.50 32.49
CA GLU A 629 -18.91 -23.43 33.31
C GLU A 629 -20.22 -22.84 33.85
N LYS A 630 -20.54 -21.59 33.51
CA LYS A 630 -21.75 -20.93 34.00
C LYS A 630 -23.00 -21.41 33.27
N GLU A 631 -24.01 -21.83 34.03
CA GLU A 631 -25.31 -22.24 33.49
C GLU A 631 -26.05 -21.07 32.76
N PRO A 632 -26.88 -21.36 31.74
CA PRO A 632 -27.18 -22.68 31.18
C PRO A 632 -26.05 -23.23 30.30
N LEU A 633 -25.84 -24.54 30.38
CA LEU A 633 -24.83 -25.24 29.59
C LEU A 633 -25.45 -25.82 28.32
N ILE A 634 -24.74 -25.69 27.20
CA ILE A 634 -25.03 -26.35 25.93
C ILE A 634 -23.94 -27.38 25.63
N ASP A 635 -24.35 -28.53 25.08
CA ASP A 635 -23.40 -29.49 24.53
C ASP A 635 -23.10 -29.11 23.08
N ARG A 636 -21.86 -28.67 22.82
CA ARG A 636 -21.32 -28.51 21.46
C ARG A 636 -20.23 -29.54 21.25
N TYR A 637 -20.48 -30.52 20.38
CA TYR A 637 -19.50 -31.55 19.98
C TYR A 637 -18.95 -32.39 21.16
N GLY A 638 -19.78 -32.73 22.16
CA GLY A 638 -19.38 -33.53 23.32
C GLY A 638 -18.64 -32.72 24.40
N CYS A 639 -18.94 -31.43 24.47
CA CYS A 639 -18.34 -30.46 25.37
C CYS A 639 -19.43 -29.55 25.94
N GLU A 640 -19.68 -29.67 27.25
CA GLU A 640 -20.59 -28.82 28.00
C GLU A 640 -19.92 -27.47 28.31
N VAL A 641 -20.43 -26.43 27.67
CA VAL A 641 -19.98 -25.03 27.84
C VAL A 641 -21.17 -24.11 28.00
N SER A 642 -20.98 -23.01 28.71
CA SER A 642 -21.98 -21.97 28.87
C SER A 642 -22.50 -21.49 27.52
N GLU A 643 -23.82 -21.44 27.37
CA GLU A 643 -24.47 -20.86 26.19
C GLU A 643 -24.02 -19.42 25.94
N GLN A 644 -23.87 -18.65 27.02
CA GLN A 644 -23.51 -17.23 27.00
C GLN A 644 -22.02 -17.01 26.67
N TYR A 645 -21.12 -17.87 27.16
CA TYR A 645 -19.67 -17.67 27.11
C TYR A 645 -18.94 -18.61 26.15
N ALA A 646 -19.65 -19.40 25.33
CA ALA A 646 -19.04 -20.36 24.40
C ALA A 646 -17.99 -19.73 23.44
N TRP A 647 -18.10 -18.44 23.14
CA TRP A 647 -17.14 -17.70 22.32
C TRP A 647 -15.76 -17.52 22.98
N LEU A 648 -15.62 -17.76 24.30
CA LEU A 648 -14.33 -17.71 25.01
C LEU A 648 -13.46 -18.97 24.82
N ILE A 649 -13.94 -19.99 24.09
CA ILE A 649 -13.18 -21.22 23.83
C ILE A 649 -11.89 -20.91 23.05
N GLU A 650 -11.95 -20.08 22.02
CA GLU A 650 -10.78 -19.74 21.19
C GLU A 650 -9.68 -19.00 21.98
N PRO A 651 -9.99 -17.90 22.70
CA PRO A 651 -8.99 -17.27 23.57
C PRO A 651 -8.41 -18.21 24.62
N THR A 652 -9.22 -19.13 25.14
CA THR A 652 -8.79 -20.14 26.12
C THR A 652 -7.82 -21.13 25.48
N ALA A 653 -8.10 -21.59 24.27
CA ALA A 653 -7.24 -22.49 23.51
C ALA A 653 -5.89 -21.84 23.19
N ALA A 654 -5.87 -20.58 22.77
CA ALA A 654 -4.65 -19.82 22.51
C ALA A 654 -3.73 -19.76 23.75
N GLY A 655 -4.29 -19.43 24.92
CA GLY A 655 -3.53 -19.41 26.17
C GLY A 655 -3.04 -20.79 26.61
N LEU A 656 -3.85 -21.85 26.42
CA LEU A 656 -3.45 -23.22 26.72
C LEU A 656 -2.30 -23.69 25.82
N SER A 657 -2.34 -23.40 24.52
CA SER A 657 -1.25 -23.71 23.59
C SER A 657 0.06 -23.08 24.07
N ARG A 658 0.05 -21.81 24.48
CA ARG A 658 1.25 -21.14 25.02
C ARG A 658 1.79 -21.80 26.29
N LEU A 659 0.91 -22.26 27.19
CA LEU A 659 1.34 -23.00 28.40
C LEU A 659 1.91 -24.38 28.08
N VAL A 660 1.37 -25.08 27.09
CA VAL A 660 1.85 -26.39 26.63
C VAL A 660 3.22 -26.26 25.95
N ASP A 661 3.35 -25.29 25.04
CA ASP A 661 4.60 -25.02 24.32
C ASP A 661 5.74 -24.61 25.29
N SER A 662 5.40 -23.96 26.40
CA SER A 662 6.34 -23.59 27.47
C SER A 662 6.53 -24.67 28.55
N GLN A 663 5.86 -25.81 28.45
CA GLN A 663 5.91 -26.92 29.42
C GLN A 663 5.62 -26.47 30.86
N HIS A 664 4.74 -25.49 31.04
CA HIS A 664 4.47 -24.91 32.35
C HIS A 664 3.69 -25.88 33.25
N ALA A 665 4.13 -26.07 34.50
CA ALA A 665 3.59 -27.08 35.41
C ALA A 665 2.08 -26.91 35.73
N SER A 666 1.56 -25.68 35.59
CA SER A 666 0.15 -25.39 35.87
C SER A 666 -0.83 -26.06 34.90
N VAL A 667 -0.39 -26.52 33.72
CA VAL A 667 -1.28 -27.20 32.73
C VAL A 667 -1.98 -28.41 33.35
N LEU A 668 -1.34 -29.05 34.34
CA LEU A 668 -1.86 -30.21 35.07
C LEU A 668 -2.75 -29.84 36.28
N ALA A 669 -3.02 -28.55 36.51
CA ALA A 669 -3.91 -28.10 37.58
C ALA A 669 -5.39 -28.34 37.21
N GLN A 670 -6.22 -28.63 38.23
CA GLN A 670 -7.58 -29.15 38.07
C GLN A 670 -8.64 -28.23 37.40
N PRO A 671 -8.44 -26.91 37.18
CA PRO A 671 -9.29 -26.15 36.24
C PRO A 671 -8.80 -26.23 34.78
N LEU A 672 -7.47 -26.26 34.57
CA LEU A 672 -6.86 -26.15 33.24
C LEU A 672 -6.88 -27.48 32.48
N LEU A 673 -6.78 -28.61 33.19
CA LEU A 673 -7.00 -29.95 32.62
C LEU A 673 -8.41 -30.13 32.03
N GLY A 674 -9.42 -29.56 32.70
CA GLY A 674 -10.81 -29.56 32.22
C GLY A 674 -10.92 -28.77 30.91
N LEU A 675 -10.36 -27.56 30.87
CA LEU A 675 -10.31 -26.71 29.68
C LEU A 675 -9.54 -27.32 28.51
N PHE A 676 -8.44 -28.01 28.77
CA PHE A 676 -7.65 -28.69 27.73
C PHE A 676 -8.48 -29.76 27.02
N ARG A 677 -9.21 -30.58 27.77
CA ARG A 677 -10.12 -31.59 27.21
C ARG A 677 -11.26 -30.97 26.40
N LYS A 678 -11.82 -29.85 26.89
CA LYS A 678 -12.89 -29.11 26.20
C LYS A 678 -12.39 -28.49 24.88
N SER A 679 -11.21 -27.86 24.89
CA SER A 679 -10.62 -27.19 23.73
C SER A 679 -10.18 -28.17 22.62
N GLN A 680 -9.69 -29.36 23.00
CA GLN A 680 -9.41 -30.43 22.04
C GLN A 680 -10.68 -30.98 21.37
N ARG A 681 -11.76 -31.18 22.14
CA ARG A 681 -13.06 -31.67 21.60
C ARG A 681 -13.75 -30.65 20.69
N ALA A 682 -13.57 -29.36 20.95
CA ALA A 682 -14.08 -28.28 20.11
C ALA A 682 -13.29 -28.10 18.80
N GLY A 683 -12.16 -28.80 18.60
CA GLY A 683 -11.34 -28.70 17.38
C GLY A 683 -10.46 -27.45 17.30
N CYS A 684 -10.37 -26.66 18.37
CA CYS A 684 -9.61 -25.39 18.42
C CYS A 684 -8.11 -25.58 18.74
N MET A 685 -7.66 -26.80 19.04
CA MET A 685 -6.25 -27.13 19.30
C MET A 685 -5.77 -28.24 18.36
N LYS A 686 -4.54 -28.13 17.84
CA LYS A 686 -3.88 -29.24 17.13
C LYS A 686 -3.69 -30.44 18.07
N PRO A 687 -3.81 -31.68 17.59
CA PRO A 687 -3.52 -32.86 18.41
C PRO A 687 -2.07 -32.78 18.89
N VAL A 688 -1.89 -32.72 20.21
CA VAL A 688 -0.56 -32.81 20.82
C VAL A 688 -0.08 -34.24 20.61
N VAL A 689 0.89 -34.42 19.73
CA VAL A 689 1.66 -35.66 19.65
C VAL A 689 2.50 -35.69 20.92
N CYS A 690 2.04 -36.44 21.93
CA CYS A 690 2.89 -36.77 23.07
C CYS A 690 4.10 -37.54 22.54
N ALA A 691 5.25 -36.86 22.44
CA ALA A 691 6.53 -37.54 22.49
C ALA A 691 6.65 -38.08 23.93
N THR A 692 6.63 -39.41 24.03
CA THR A 692 6.85 -40.20 25.25
C THR A 692 8.09 -39.80 26.02
#